data_AF-A0A1G7N0Y6-F1
#
_entry.id   AF-A0A1G7N0Y6-F1
#
_cell.length_a   1.000
_cell.length_b   1.000
_cell.length_c   1.000
_cell.angle_alpha   90.00
_cell.angle_beta   90.00
_cell.angle_gamma   90.00
#
_symmetry.space_group_name_H-M   'P 1'
#
loop_
_entity.id
_entity.type
_entity.pdbx_description
1 polymer ?
#
loop_
_entity_poly.entity_id
_entity_poly.type
_entity_poly.pdbx_seq_one_letter_code
_entity_poly.pdbx_strand_id
1 'polypeptide(L)'
;MTASPGWDGWGTTDGGRRVHENVLDSAGGAVHSALVPPGALHQRVTAALANWRLDDAEQLLSGVDSEPSPYQAAEPDPVTPGSSDLGRAWADTLRAELLVRRLRIAGFTLVGEPVTTGGPESEREPALDLHAGVAELIDGNGTSGRGGDTDLRAESASRAALAIALVRSAKAAFDATDDDLQRAAGLARHARIELLSRRIDAAMDEAVEAASLLDPGLPPSRLLVDTLGTLAGVLADLELMPLALDFQRRAHEAARAAAADPTLLGRAGDDDVAGDAEVLVAVAATRLGELCAELGEGLLDDGLPETAVPHFAEARALAEEALQLLPPEAPGVVAAQIVHGWALVGLGEHAAATGPLRAAVRITSAADDRAQRAAAQLALGRTLRRQGDSAGADEHLASTLELATDHGLPRLRRAALRELCTLHAELDDAGRALPYLQAYLADELDRVDERRTRWVELFGRRKSLLETERAAGQLRRQAYEDPLTHLPNRRYAEARLDGLLAGGGVPALAVVDVDRFKSINDAIGHPGGDAVLRAVAELLIAGVRDTDEVCRWAGDEFVVLLPDTTAEQAERALERTRRKVAGYDWASLGLSTPVTISVGIASAARGDDRRTLFAAADGVLYDAKRSGRDRVVRLSGVTQKRAGGSALDVLFGGSAGPAPAGDDVVGAAGDDGFTPLVGEAVPRAATPADPPLGVDRPGEPILGPRPTPEPEPAPAAATEPAPAVRRAAVPEPEVVWATGRTTEQVLALVREARRGHPDRPALVLRAEAATLVALATEHDAYTTMDAAAGAAAVGPLPEPVGRVAVIGAGGADTSVAAEAAFVARVAGSEAVRHEDVAGSRARALLADPGRLADADCLVVVAGRDAALVATLGALTDVPVVAVPTSAGSPAGMGGLGALLTMLHSAAPGVSVVDVDNGWSAGVFAARVARRAAR
;
A
#
# COMPACT_ATOMS: atom_id res chain seq x y z
N MET A 1 1.70 66.48 -6.50
CA MET A 1 2.91 67.08 -7.11
C MET A 1 4.11 66.66 -6.27
N THR A 2 5.06 65.95 -6.90
CA THR A 2 6.54 65.96 -6.65
C THR A 2 7.05 65.96 -5.19
N ALA A 3 8.04 65.18 -4.74
CA ALA A 3 8.98 64.22 -5.31
C ALA A 3 9.80 63.64 -4.11
N SER A 4 10.51 62.53 -4.30
CA SER A 4 11.54 62.00 -3.38
C SER A 4 12.63 63.03 -3.04
N PRO A 5 13.34 62.90 -1.90
CA PRO A 5 14.59 62.12 -1.79
C PRO A 5 14.68 61.38 -0.42
N GLY A 6 15.60 60.50 -0.05
CA GLY A 6 16.91 60.05 -0.52
C GLY A 6 17.55 59.37 0.71
N TRP A 7 18.28 58.26 0.51
CA TRP A 7 19.04 57.56 1.55
C TRP A 7 20.09 58.47 2.21
N ASP A 8 20.28 58.32 3.54
CA ASP A 8 21.58 58.27 4.23
C ASP A 8 21.41 58.13 5.77
N GLY A 9 22.25 57.28 6.40
CA GLY A 9 22.72 57.51 7.78
C GLY A 9 22.32 56.50 8.87
N TRP A 10 23.23 55.56 9.15
CA TRP A 10 23.18 54.54 10.20
C TRP A 10 23.40 55.05 11.63
N GLY A 11 22.89 54.29 12.62
CA GLY A 11 23.14 54.46 14.06
C GLY A 11 22.75 53.23 14.89
N THR A 12 23.66 52.25 14.91
CA THR A 12 23.68 50.93 15.54
C THR A 12 23.19 50.81 17.00
N THR A 13 22.35 49.80 17.27
CA THR A 13 22.59 48.74 18.28
C THR A 13 22.04 47.43 17.71
N ASP A 14 22.88 46.78 16.91
CA ASP A 14 22.68 45.46 16.29
C ASP A 14 23.22 44.39 17.26
N GLY A 15 22.33 43.53 17.74
CA GLY A 15 22.63 42.36 18.58
C GLY A 15 22.17 41.12 17.82
N GLY A 16 22.97 40.75 16.81
CA GLY A 16 22.60 39.86 15.73
C GLY A 16 22.25 38.42 16.14
N ARG A 17 21.14 37.92 15.58
CA ARG A 17 21.00 36.53 15.15
C ARG A 17 21.25 36.51 13.64
N ARG A 18 22.52 36.52 13.25
CA ARG A 18 22.90 35.98 11.94
C ARG A 18 22.75 34.47 12.04
N VAL A 19 21.80 33.92 11.30
CA VAL A 19 21.90 32.53 10.86
C VAL A 19 23.23 32.42 10.11
N HIS A 20 24.09 31.46 10.46
CA HIS A 20 25.40 31.32 9.85
C HIS A 20 25.27 31.26 8.31
N GLU A 21 25.79 32.28 7.64
CA GLU A 21 25.69 32.48 6.18
C GLU A 21 26.79 31.73 5.39
N ASN A 22 27.60 30.89 6.05
CA ASN A 22 28.75 30.25 5.42
C ASN A 22 28.59 28.72 5.28
N VAL A 23 27.70 28.27 4.38
CA VAL A 23 27.84 26.98 3.63
C VAL A 23 27.14 27.10 2.26
N LEU A 24 27.34 28.21 1.54
CA LEU A 24 27.06 28.28 0.10
C LEU A 24 28.30 28.00 -0.75
N ASP A 25 29.46 27.74 -0.14
CA ASP A 25 30.68 27.34 -0.83
C ASP A 25 30.92 25.82 -0.72
N SER A 26 30.02 25.04 -1.30
CA SER A 26 30.41 23.75 -1.87
C SER A 26 30.09 23.77 -3.36
N ALA A 27 31.11 24.19 -4.12
CA ALA A 27 31.34 24.02 -5.54
C ALA A 27 30.11 24.07 -6.48
N GLY A 28 30.09 25.09 -7.35
CA GLY A 28 29.18 25.17 -8.49
C GLY A 28 29.09 23.83 -9.24
N GLY A 29 27.91 23.22 -9.16
CA GLY A 29 27.59 21.86 -9.65
C GLY A 29 26.74 21.01 -8.70
N ALA A 30 26.67 21.34 -7.39
CA ALA A 30 26.22 20.42 -6.35
C ALA A 30 24.83 20.67 -5.70
N VAL A 31 23.87 21.32 -6.36
CA VAL A 31 22.49 21.49 -5.81
C VAL A 31 21.76 20.14 -5.65
N HIS A 32 22.05 19.17 -6.51
CA HIS A 32 21.39 17.86 -6.57
C HIS A 32 21.64 16.97 -5.35
N SER A 33 22.86 16.98 -4.78
CA SER A 33 23.20 16.19 -3.58
C SER A 33 22.53 16.72 -2.31
N ALA A 34 22.19 18.02 -2.28
CA ALA A 34 21.62 18.65 -1.10
C ALA A 34 20.13 18.34 -0.87
N LEU A 35 19.39 17.93 -1.91
CA LEU A 35 17.94 17.65 -1.88
C LEU A 35 17.60 16.16 -1.78
N VAL A 36 18.52 15.30 -2.19
CA VAL A 36 18.43 13.85 -1.94
C VAL A 36 18.76 13.61 -0.47
N PRO A 37 17.90 12.92 0.31
CA PRO A 37 18.23 12.59 1.70
C PRO A 37 19.53 11.76 1.76
N PRO A 38 20.44 12.06 2.70
CA PRO A 38 20.28 12.91 3.89
C PRO A 38 20.71 14.39 3.70
N GLY A 39 20.63 14.95 2.50
CA GLY A 39 21.13 16.29 2.19
C GLY A 39 20.61 17.40 3.11
N ALA A 40 21.48 18.36 3.44
CA ALA A 40 21.17 19.40 4.42
C ALA A 40 19.98 20.28 4.02
N LEU A 41 19.79 20.54 2.72
CA LEU A 41 18.63 21.29 2.22
C LEU A 41 17.34 20.47 2.37
N HIS A 42 17.39 19.17 2.05
CA HIS A 42 16.28 18.23 2.28
C HIS A 42 15.81 18.26 3.75
N GLN A 43 16.74 18.19 4.69
CA GLN A 43 16.44 18.21 6.12
C GLN A 43 15.80 19.53 6.56
N ARG A 44 16.33 20.67 6.08
CA ARG A 44 15.77 22.00 6.39
C ARG A 44 14.36 22.18 5.85
N VAL A 45 14.11 21.77 4.61
CA VAL A 45 12.77 21.83 4.01
C VAL A 45 11.82 20.90 4.76
N THR A 46 12.24 19.67 5.05
CA THR A 46 11.42 18.72 5.82
C THR A 46 11.09 19.25 7.22
N ALA A 47 12.05 19.87 7.90
CA ALA A 47 11.81 20.50 9.20
C ALA A 47 10.85 21.69 9.12
N ALA A 48 10.95 22.53 8.08
CA ALA A 48 10.02 23.63 7.83
C ALA A 48 8.60 23.13 7.54
N LEU A 49 8.47 22.10 6.70
CA LEU A 49 7.20 21.45 6.38
C LEU A 49 6.56 20.83 7.63
N ALA A 50 7.32 20.06 8.40
CA ALA A 50 6.84 19.46 9.66
C ALA A 50 6.32 20.51 10.65
N ASN A 51 6.96 21.68 10.70
CA ASN A 51 6.57 22.81 11.55
C ASN A 51 5.54 23.75 10.92
N TRP A 52 4.98 23.42 9.75
CA TRP A 52 4.02 24.26 9.03
C TRP A 52 4.54 25.68 8.73
N ARG A 53 5.86 25.85 8.59
CA ARG A 53 6.51 27.07 8.11
C ARG A 53 6.57 27.02 6.59
N LEU A 54 5.39 27.13 5.98
CA LEU A 54 5.22 26.90 4.54
C LEU A 54 5.95 27.97 3.70
N ASP A 55 6.00 29.22 4.18
CA ASP A 55 6.74 30.30 3.50
C ASP A 55 8.26 30.05 3.56
N ASP A 56 8.80 29.59 4.70
CA ASP A 56 10.21 29.21 4.82
C ASP A 56 10.54 28.04 3.88
N ALA A 57 9.68 27.01 3.84
CA ALA A 57 9.85 25.86 2.96
C ALA A 57 9.83 26.28 1.48
N GLU A 58 8.92 27.18 1.11
CA GLU A 58 8.84 27.73 -0.25
C GLU A 58 10.08 28.54 -0.61
N GLN A 59 10.56 29.39 0.29
CA GLN A 59 11.78 30.16 0.08
C GLN A 59 13.00 29.23 -0.10
N LEU A 60 13.12 28.19 0.73
CA LEU A 60 14.18 27.18 0.61
C LEU A 60 14.13 26.42 -0.72
N LEU A 61 12.93 26.17 -1.25
CA LEU A 61 12.73 25.46 -2.52
C LEU A 61 12.89 26.39 -3.75
N SER A 62 12.60 27.68 -3.64
CA SER A 62 12.75 28.65 -4.75
C SER A 62 14.21 28.82 -5.23
N GLY A 63 15.19 28.53 -4.37
CA GLY A 63 16.61 28.55 -4.73
C GLY A 63 17.06 27.40 -5.62
N VAL A 64 16.16 26.43 -5.91
CA VAL A 64 16.43 25.22 -6.70
C VAL A 64 16.05 25.41 -8.18
N ASP A 65 15.32 26.49 -8.51
CA ASP A 65 14.69 26.68 -9.83
C ASP A 65 15.69 27.13 -10.91
N SER A 66 16.10 26.20 -11.76
CA SER A 66 16.65 26.53 -13.09
C SER A 66 16.20 25.58 -14.22
N GLU A 67 15.08 24.87 -14.04
CA GLU A 67 14.45 24.09 -15.12
C GLU A 67 12.93 24.33 -15.23
N PRO A 68 12.36 24.22 -16.46
CA PRO A 68 10.97 24.58 -16.74
C PRO A 68 9.95 23.63 -16.07
N SER A 69 8.74 24.19 -15.88
CA SER A 69 7.54 23.54 -15.33
C SER A 69 7.30 22.12 -15.89
N PRO A 70 6.80 21.14 -15.11
CA PRO A 70 6.47 19.80 -15.59
C PRO A 70 5.38 19.77 -16.69
N TYR A 71 4.68 20.89 -16.92
CA TYR A 71 3.74 21.07 -18.03
C TYR A 71 4.39 21.59 -19.33
N GLN A 72 5.68 21.93 -19.28
CA GLN A 72 6.49 22.29 -20.45
C GLN A 72 7.36 21.09 -20.81
N ALA A 73 7.28 20.64 -22.06
CA ALA A 73 8.11 19.53 -22.55
C ALA A 73 9.60 19.90 -22.43
N ALA A 74 10.36 19.12 -21.67
CA ALA A 74 11.81 19.29 -21.58
C ALA A 74 12.46 18.96 -22.93
N GLU A 75 13.38 19.81 -23.40
CA GLU A 75 14.32 19.40 -24.44
C GLU A 75 15.34 18.41 -23.83
N PRO A 76 15.68 17.32 -24.52
CA PRO A 76 16.57 16.30 -23.98
C PRO A 76 18.01 16.83 -23.85
N ASP A 77 18.52 16.90 -22.62
CA ASP A 77 19.90 17.32 -22.33
C ASP A 77 20.85 16.10 -22.41
N PRO A 78 21.94 16.13 -23.23
CA PRO A 78 22.68 14.92 -23.60
C PRO A 78 23.86 14.55 -22.68
N VAL A 79 23.98 15.12 -21.47
CA VAL A 79 25.27 15.11 -20.73
C VAL A 79 25.37 14.10 -19.58
N THR A 80 24.30 13.58 -18.98
CA THR A 80 24.42 12.43 -18.04
C THR A 80 23.07 11.74 -17.82
N PRO A 81 22.82 10.53 -18.36
CA PRO A 81 21.55 9.84 -18.13
C PRO A 81 21.54 9.24 -16.72
N GLY A 82 20.70 9.77 -15.83
CA GLY A 82 20.29 9.11 -14.57
C GLY A 82 20.46 9.91 -13.27
N SER A 83 21.44 10.82 -13.14
CA SER A 83 21.67 11.54 -11.87
C SER A 83 20.87 12.85 -11.71
N SER A 84 20.46 13.48 -12.83
CA SER A 84 19.63 14.70 -12.83
C SER A 84 18.20 14.42 -12.37
N ASP A 85 17.68 13.23 -12.67
CA ASP A 85 16.26 12.89 -12.47
C ASP A 85 15.91 12.68 -10.99
N LEU A 86 16.82 12.11 -10.19
CA LEU A 86 16.54 11.79 -8.78
C LEU A 86 16.50 13.03 -7.88
N GLY A 87 17.42 13.98 -8.08
CA GLY A 87 17.41 15.24 -7.34
C GLY A 87 16.13 16.05 -7.62
N ARG A 88 15.68 16.04 -8.88
CA ARG A 88 14.41 16.63 -9.31
C ARG A 88 13.21 15.90 -8.69
N ALA A 89 13.21 14.57 -8.67
CA ALA A 89 12.15 13.77 -8.04
C ALA A 89 11.98 14.10 -6.55
N TRP A 90 13.08 14.24 -5.81
CA TRP A 90 13.04 14.65 -4.41
C TRP A 90 12.54 16.09 -4.23
N ALA A 91 12.97 17.03 -5.08
CA ALA A 91 12.46 18.40 -5.06
C ALA A 91 10.94 18.45 -5.33
N ASP A 92 10.47 17.70 -6.34
CA ASP A 92 9.07 17.61 -6.71
C ASP A 92 8.23 16.99 -5.58
N THR A 93 8.76 15.98 -4.88
CA THR A 93 8.12 15.39 -3.70
C THR A 93 7.96 16.41 -2.57
N LEU A 94 9.00 17.20 -2.27
CA LEU A 94 8.95 18.24 -1.23
C LEU A 94 7.98 19.38 -1.61
N ARG A 95 7.97 19.80 -2.88
CA ARG A 95 7.01 20.79 -3.40
C ARG A 95 5.57 20.27 -3.34
N ALA A 96 5.34 19.02 -3.70
CA ALA A 96 4.02 18.41 -3.60
C ALA A 96 3.51 18.41 -2.14
N GLU A 97 4.36 18.03 -1.18
CA GLU A 97 4.01 18.08 0.24
C GLU A 97 3.68 19.51 0.70
N LEU A 98 4.47 20.51 0.29
CA LEU A 98 4.21 21.93 0.54
C LEU A 98 2.82 22.35 0.05
N LEU A 99 2.49 22.02 -1.21
CA LEU A 99 1.21 22.37 -1.83
C LEU A 99 0.05 21.68 -1.12
N VAL A 100 0.19 20.40 -0.75
CA VAL A 100 -0.83 19.65 0.01
C VAL A 100 -1.09 20.28 1.37
N ARG A 101 -0.05 20.73 2.08
CA ARG A 101 -0.22 21.47 3.34
C ARG A 101 -0.91 22.82 3.12
N ARG A 102 -0.59 23.57 2.05
CA ARG A 102 -1.31 24.81 1.71
C ARG A 102 -2.78 24.56 1.39
N LEU A 103 -3.10 23.50 0.64
CA LEU A 103 -4.49 23.10 0.34
C LEU A 103 -5.26 22.81 1.63
N ARG A 104 -4.62 22.14 2.59
CA ARG A 104 -5.23 21.85 3.88
C ARG A 104 -5.54 23.10 4.70
N ILE A 105 -4.66 24.11 4.68
CA ILE A 105 -4.97 25.44 5.28
C ILE A 105 -6.16 26.09 4.57
N ALA A 106 -6.24 25.94 3.24
CA ALA A 106 -7.37 26.43 2.45
C ALA A 106 -8.65 25.59 2.61
N GLY A 107 -8.63 24.52 3.41
CA GLY A 107 -9.81 23.68 3.66
C GLY A 107 -10.06 22.60 2.62
N PHE A 108 -9.09 22.27 1.76
CA PHE A 108 -9.24 21.25 0.70
C PHE A 108 -8.22 20.10 0.81
N THR A 109 -8.60 18.92 0.31
CA THR A 109 -7.71 17.77 0.09
C THR A 109 -6.99 17.90 -1.26
N LEU A 110 -6.00 17.03 -1.50
CA LEU A 110 -5.27 16.96 -2.77
C LEU A 110 -6.17 16.68 -3.99
N VAL A 111 -7.29 15.97 -3.80
CA VAL A 111 -8.27 15.71 -4.87
C VAL A 111 -9.34 16.81 -4.98
N GLY A 112 -9.21 17.89 -4.20
CA GLY A 112 -10.09 19.03 -4.24
C GLY A 112 -11.38 18.89 -3.42
N GLU A 113 -11.50 17.87 -2.58
CA GLU A 113 -12.65 17.73 -1.66
C GLU A 113 -12.48 18.63 -0.43
N PRO A 114 -13.56 19.20 0.14
CA PRO A 114 -13.48 19.96 1.39
C PRO A 114 -13.08 19.06 2.57
N VAL A 115 -12.25 19.59 3.46
CA VAL A 115 -11.74 18.90 4.65
C VAL A 115 -12.83 18.77 5.74
N THR A 116 -13.82 19.66 5.78
CA THR A 116 -14.95 19.59 6.72
C THR A 116 -16.16 18.90 6.08
N THR A 117 -16.42 17.66 6.49
CA THR A 117 -17.55 16.85 5.97
C THR A 117 -18.74 16.77 6.94
N GLY A 118 -18.59 17.26 8.17
CA GLY A 118 -19.62 17.25 9.22
C GLY A 118 -20.54 18.47 9.15
N GLY A 119 -21.73 18.29 8.56
CA GLY A 119 -22.79 19.31 8.45
C GLY A 119 -23.90 18.83 7.50
N PRO A 120 -25.12 19.39 7.57
CA PRO A 120 -26.18 19.10 6.60
C PRO A 120 -25.70 19.40 5.16
N GLU A 121 -26.13 18.61 4.17
CA GLU A 121 -25.67 18.74 2.76
C GLU A 121 -25.81 20.16 2.18
N SER A 122 -26.71 20.98 2.72
CA SER A 122 -26.91 22.38 2.33
C SER A 122 -25.78 23.33 2.73
N GLU A 123 -24.88 22.93 3.64
CA GLU A 123 -23.78 23.76 4.17
C GLU A 123 -22.38 23.28 3.72
N ARG A 124 -22.29 22.18 2.97
CA ARG A 124 -21.00 21.66 2.49
C ARG A 124 -20.48 22.49 1.32
N GLU A 125 -19.23 22.93 1.41
CA GLU A 125 -18.55 23.55 0.28
C GLU A 125 -18.42 22.58 -0.91
N PRO A 126 -18.57 23.04 -2.16
CA PRO A 126 -18.37 22.20 -3.33
C PRO A 126 -16.88 21.81 -3.48
N ALA A 127 -16.61 20.72 -4.21
CA ALA A 127 -15.25 20.34 -4.57
C ALA A 127 -14.59 21.35 -5.54
N LEU A 128 -13.26 21.36 -5.60
CA LEU A 128 -12.49 22.17 -6.55
C LEU A 128 -12.58 21.58 -7.97
N ASP A 129 -12.66 22.46 -8.98
CA ASP A 129 -12.58 22.05 -10.39
C ASP A 129 -11.12 21.90 -10.81
N LEU A 130 -10.58 20.68 -10.66
CA LEU A 130 -9.20 20.37 -11.02
C LEU A 130 -8.94 20.56 -12.53
N HIS A 131 -9.94 20.41 -13.40
CA HIS A 131 -9.76 20.63 -14.84
C HIS A 131 -9.55 22.11 -15.16
N ALA A 132 -10.28 22.99 -14.49
CA ALA A 132 -10.04 24.44 -14.58
C ALA A 132 -8.65 24.81 -14.07
N GLY A 133 -8.19 24.21 -12.96
CA GLY A 133 -6.84 24.43 -12.44
C GLY A 133 -5.73 24.00 -13.40
N VAL A 134 -5.91 22.87 -14.10
CA VAL A 134 -4.98 22.44 -15.17
C VAL A 134 -4.96 23.45 -16.32
N ALA A 135 -6.12 23.98 -16.72
CA ALA A 135 -6.19 24.98 -17.79
C ALA A 135 -5.44 26.28 -17.43
N GLU A 136 -5.58 26.77 -16.19
CA GLU A 136 -4.81 27.94 -15.71
C GLU A 136 -3.30 27.71 -15.75
N LEU A 137 -2.84 26.51 -15.34
CA LEU A 137 -1.42 26.14 -15.38
C LEU A 137 -0.86 26.13 -16.81
N ILE A 138 -1.67 25.70 -17.79
CA ILE A 138 -1.28 25.64 -19.20
C ILE A 138 -1.27 27.04 -19.83
N ASP A 139 -2.28 27.85 -19.55
CA ASP A 139 -2.48 29.14 -20.20
C ASP A 139 -1.53 30.24 -19.70
N GLY A 140 -0.80 30.01 -18.59
CA GLY A 140 0.24 30.92 -18.07
C GLY A 140 -0.29 32.29 -17.62
N ASN A 141 -1.61 32.50 -17.66
CA ASN A 141 -2.26 33.71 -17.24
C ASN A 141 -2.48 33.66 -15.73
N GLY A 142 -1.47 34.07 -14.97
CA GLY A 142 -1.70 34.57 -13.62
C GLY A 142 -2.58 35.82 -13.73
N THR A 143 -3.90 35.66 -13.64
CA THR A 143 -4.83 36.79 -13.64
C THR A 143 -4.68 37.55 -12.33
N SER A 144 -3.83 38.56 -12.41
CA SER A 144 -3.85 39.71 -11.52
C SER A 144 -5.19 40.43 -11.65
N GLY A 145 -6.07 40.21 -10.67
CA GLY A 145 -7.07 41.18 -10.24
C GLY A 145 -8.53 40.80 -10.42
N ARG A 146 -9.17 40.27 -9.36
CA ARG A 146 -10.24 40.93 -8.59
C ARG A 146 -10.54 40.11 -7.33
N GLY A 147 -9.91 40.49 -6.21
CA GLY A 147 -10.04 39.82 -4.92
C GLY A 147 -11.49 39.48 -4.55
N GLY A 148 -11.80 38.18 -4.64
CA GLY A 148 -13.05 37.55 -4.27
C GLY A 148 -12.81 36.05 -4.03
N ASP A 149 -13.78 35.38 -3.41
CA ASP A 149 -13.72 33.96 -3.03
C ASP A 149 -13.45 33.02 -4.23
N THR A 150 -13.91 33.41 -5.43
CA THR A 150 -13.63 32.69 -6.70
C THR A 150 -12.14 32.63 -7.07
N ASP A 151 -11.35 33.67 -6.78
CA ASP A 151 -9.91 33.69 -7.11
C ASP A 151 -9.12 32.73 -6.20
N LEU A 152 -9.50 32.62 -4.92
CA LEU A 152 -8.85 31.72 -3.95
C LEU A 152 -9.13 30.24 -4.24
N ARG A 153 -10.35 29.94 -4.71
CA ARG A 153 -10.71 28.58 -5.13
C ARG A 153 -10.02 28.16 -6.43
N ALA A 154 -9.90 29.07 -7.40
CA ALA A 154 -9.14 28.83 -8.63
C ALA A 154 -7.65 28.57 -8.31
N GLU A 155 -7.04 29.40 -7.45
CA GLU A 155 -5.67 29.20 -6.98
C GLU A 155 -5.50 27.84 -6.27
N SER A 156 -6.46 27.45 -5.43
CA SER A 156 -6.45 26.14 -4.77
C SER A 156 -6.58 24.98 -5.77
N ALA A 157 -7.43 25.11 -6.81
CA ALA A 157 -7.55 24.10 -7.86
C ALA A 157 -6.23 23.95 -8.64
N SER A 158 -5.57 25.06 -8.97
CA SER A 158 -4.27 25.11 -9.62
C SER A 158 -3.17 24.48 -8.74
N ARG A 159 -3.15 24.75 -7.44
CA ARG A 159 -2.23 24.10 -6.47
C ARG A 159 -2.45 22.58 -6.41
N ALA A 160 -3.70 22.12 -6.39
CA ALA A 160 -4.04 20.69 -6.38
C ALA A 160 -3.59 19.99 -7.67
N ALA A 161 -3.88 20.58 -8.82
CA ALA A 161 -3.43 20.07 -10.13
C ALA A 161 -1.90 19.97 -10.21
N LEU A 162 -1.18 21.00 -9.76
CA LEU A 162 0.28 20.99 -9.73
C LEU A 162 0.84 19.91 -8.79
N ALA A 163 0.30 19.79 -7.57
CA ALA A 163 0.73 18.77 -6.62
C ALA A 163 0.55 17.34 -7.16
N ILE A 164 -0.58 17.05 -7.82
CA ILE A 164 -0.83 15.75 -8.47
C ILE A 164 0.21 15.46 -9.56
N ALA A 165 0.55 16.46 -10.38
CA ALA A 165 1.55 16.31 -11.44
C ALA A 165 2.96 16.06 -10.88
N LEU A 166 3.35 16.80 -9.85
CA LEU A 166 4.66 16.65 -9.17
C LEU A 166 4.81 15.26 -8.54
N VAL A 167 3.78 14.79 -7.83
CA VAL A 167 3.74 13.43 -7.27
C VAL A 167 3.91 12.37 -8.36
N ARG A 168 3.18 12.49 -9.47
CA ARG A 168 3.24 11.53 -10.57
C ARG A 168 4.62 11.52 -11.23
N SER A 169 5.18 12.70 -11.48
CA SER A 169 6.53 12.89 -12.04
C SER A 169 7.59 12.26 -11.13
N ALA A 170 7.58 12.59 -9.84
CA ALA A 170 8.51 12.05 -8.86
C ALA A 170 8.40 10.54 -8.74
N LYS A 171 7.17 9.99 -8.67
CA LYS A 171 6.95 8.55 -8.60
C LYS A 171 7.51 7.82 -9.83
N ALA A 172 7.28 8.35 -11.04
CA ALA A 172 7.84 7.76 -12.25
C ALA A 172 9.38 7.75 -12.25
N ALA A 173 10.01 8.83 -11.75
CA ALA A 173 11.46 8.89 -11.61
C ALA A 173 12.01 7.91 -10.56
N PHE A 174 11.32 7.73 -9.43
CA PHE A 174 11.68 6.71 -8.43
C PHE A 174 11.44 5.28 -8.94
N ASP A 175 10.40 5.04 -9.74
CA ASP A 175 10.13 3.72 -10.32
C ASP A 175 11.13 3.36 -11.44
N ALA A 176 11.77 4.36 -12.07
CA ALA A 176 12.80 4.17 -13.08
C ALA A 176 14.19 3.91 -12.50
N THR A 177 14.40 4.09 -11.19
CA THR A 177 15.70 3.78 -10.55
C THR A 177 15.85 2.29 -10.27
N ASP A 178 17.07 1.76 -10.42
CA ASP A 178 17.43 0.40 -10.02
C ASP A 178 17.74 0.27 -8.52
N ASP A 179 17.70 1.39 -7.77
CA ASP A 179 17.96 1.43 -6.32
C ASP A 179 16.67 1.27 -5.51
N ASP A 180 16.44 0.05 -5.01
CA ASP A 180 15.30 -0.32 -4.15
C ASP A 180 15.17 0.60 -2.91
N LEU A 181 16.28 1.11 -2.35
CA LEU A 181 16.25 1.97 -1.17
C LEU A 181 15.76 3.39 -1.52
N GLN A 182 16.22 3.95 -2.64
CA GLN A 182 15.71 5.24 -3.12
C GLN A 182 14.23 5.17 -3.47
N ARG A 183 13.81 4.06 -4.10
CA ARG A 183 12.41 3.81 -4.41
C ARG A 183 11.56 3.69 -3.14
N ALA A 184 12.01 2.91 -2.16
CA ALA A 184 11.35 2.78 -0.87
C ALA A 184 11.23 4.13 -0.14
N ALA A 185 12.27 4.96 -0.18
CA ALA A 185 12.29 6.30 0.41
C ALA A 185 11.25 7.23 -0.23
N GLY A 186 11.17 7.24 -1.56
CA GLY A 186 10.15 7.97 -2.31
C GLY A 186 8.72 7.51 -1.97
N LEU A 187 8.49 6.20 -1.93
CA LEU A 187 7.19 5.60 -1.60
C LEU A 187 6.75 5.91 -0.15
N ALA A 188 7.66 5.79 0.82
CA ALA A 188 7.37 6.11 2.22
C ALA A 188 6.96 7.58 2.40
N ARG A 189 7.59 8.49 1.66
CA ARG A 189 7.22 9.91 1.67
C ARG A 189 5.92 10.18 0.89
N HIS A 190 5.67 9.45 -0.18
CA HIS A 190 4.40 9.53 -0.89
C HIS A 190 3.23 9.07 0.00
N ALA A 191 3.40 7.98 0.74
CA ALA A 191 2.42 7.51 1.72
C ALA A 191 2.08 8.60 2.77
N ARG A 192 3.08 9.40 3.19
CA ARG A 192 2.87 10.56 4.07
C ARG A 192 2.01 11.64 3.41
N ILE A 193 2.25 11.96 2.14
CA ILE A 193 1.45 12.92 1.35
C ILE A 193 0.00 12.43 1.22
N GLU A 194 -0.19 11.13 1.00
CA GLU A 194 -1.50 10.50 0.91
C GLU A 194 -2.28 10.59 2.22
N LEU A 195 -1.62 10.38 3.36
CA LEU A 195 -2.20 10.60 4.70
C LEU A 195 -2.61 12.05 4.93
N LEU A 196 -1.77 13.02 4.56
CA LEU A 196 -2.11 14.44 4.64
C LEU A 196 -3.34 14.79 3.80
N SER A 197 -3.56 14.04 2.72
CA SER A 197 -4.68 14.17 1.79
C SER A 197 -5.92 13.35 2.19
N ARG A 198 -5.91 12.70 3.37
CA ARG A 198 -6.96 11.79 3.87
C ARG A 198 -7.27 10.58 2.97
N ARG A 199 -6.31 10.17 2.12
CA ARG A 199 -6.44 8.97 1.27
C ARG A 199 -5.74 7.78 1.94
N ILE A 200 -6.38 7.26 2.99
CA ILE A 200 -5.85 6.18 3.84
C ILE A 200 -5.47 4.94 3.03
N ASP A 201 -6.32 4.55 2.09
CA ASP A 201 -6.11 3.37 1.25
C ASP A 201 -4.87 3.50 0.35
N ALA A 202 -4.72 4.66 -0.31
CA ALA A 202 -3.55 4.95 -1.12
C ALA A 202 -2.28 5.00 -0.25
N ALA A 203 -2.35 5.62 0.92
CA ALA A 203 -1.23 5.64 1.86
C ALA A 203 -0.81 4.23 2.30
N MET A 204 -1.76 3.34 2.55
CA MET A 204 -1.50 1.95 2.92
C MET A 204 -0.87 1.16 1.77
N ASP A 205 -1.35 1.34 0.54
CA ASP A 205 -0.76 0.69 -0.65
C ASP A 205 0.71 1.14 -0.83
N GLU A 206 0.98 2.44 -0.78
CA GLU A 206 2.35 2.98 -0.90
C GLU A 206 3.26 2.53 0.27
N ALA A 207 2.72 2.43 1.49
CA ALA A 207 3.47 1.95 2.65
C ALA A 207 3.80 0.45 2.55
N VAL A 208 2.88 -0.38 2.02
CA VAL A 208 3.11 -1.80 1.75
C VAL A 208 4.20 -1.97 0.69
N GLU A 209 4.15 -1.18 -0.37
CA GLU A 209 5.16 -1.16 -1.42
C GLU A 209 6.54 -0.79 -0.87
N ALA A 210 6.63 0.31 -0.12
CA ALA A 210 7.87 0.73 0.53
C ALA A 210 8.43 -0.35 1.47
N ALA A 211 7.57 -0.92 2.33
CA ALA A 211 7.95 -1.97 3.28
C ALA A 211 8.48 -3.22 2.57
N SER A 212 7.94 -3.56 1.40
CA SER A 212 8.31 -4.76 0.65
C SER A 212 9.70 -4.65 -0.02
N LEU A 213 10.18 -3.42 -0.26
CA LEU A 213 11.52 -3.15 -0.79
C LEU A 213 12.60 -3.08 0.30
N LEU A 214 12.22 -2.88 1.57
CA LEU A 214 13.15 -2.70 2.70
C LEU A 214 13.62 -4.02 3.31
N ASP A 215 14.48 -4.73 2.56
CA ASP A 215 15.10 -5.99 3.00
C ASP A 215 15.88 -5.81 4.34
N PRO A 216 15.72 -6.71 5.33
CA PRO A 216 16.52 -6.71 6.56
C PRO A 216 18.04 -6.73 6.34
N GLY A 217 18.52 -7.23 5.21
CA GLY A 217 19.94 -7.29 4.84
C GLY A 217 20.52 -6.03 4.21
N LEU A 218 19.73 -4.96 4.04
CA LEU A 218 20.25 -3.69 3.50
C LEU A 218 21.36 -3.12 4.40
N PRO A 219 22.47 -2.60 3.82
CA PRO A 219 23.54 -2.02 4.61
C PRO A 219 23.06 -0.76 5.34
N PRO A 220 23.52 -0.51 6.58
CA PRO A 220 23.10 0.65 7.34
C PRO A 220 23.61 1.92 6.66
N SER A 221 22.70 2.89 6.49
CA SER A 221 22.98 4.19 5.88
C SER A 221 22.03 5.24 6.45
N ARG A 222 22.38 6.52 6.33
CA ARG A 222 21.50 7.63 6.76
C ARG A 222 20.13 7.59 6.05
N LEU A 223 20.14 7.25 4.76
CA LEU A 223 18.91 7.11 3.97
C LEU A 223 18.04 5.96 4.49
N LEU A 224 18.64 4.82 4.85
CA LEU A 224 17.90 3.70 5.45
C LEU A 224 17.25 4.09 6.78
N VAL A 225 18.00 4.77 7.67
CA VAL A 225 17.46 5.23 8.96
C VAL A 225 16.29 6.19 8.77
N ASP A 226 16.41 7.16 7.86
CA ASP A 226 15.35 8.13 7.58
C ASP A 226 14.12 7.46 6.93
N THR A 227 14.34 6.53 6.00
CA THR A 227 13.28 5.79 5.31
C THR A 227 12.49 4.92 6.28
N LEU A 228 13.18 4.14 7.10
CA LEU A 228 12.55 3.29 8.13
C LEU A 228 11.77 4.15 9.14
N GLY A 229 12.33 5.28 9.56
CA GLY A 229 11.65 6.19 10.49
C GLY A 229 10.44 6.91 9.88
N THR A 230 10.52 7.30 8.60
CA THR A 230 9.39 7.89 7.87
C THR A 230 8.26 6.87 7.72
N LEU A 231 8.59 5.65 7.31
CA LEU A 231 7.64 4.54 7.19
C LEU A 231 7.02 4.19 8.55
N ALA A 232 7.82 4.10 9.62
CA ALA A 232 7.31 3.87 10.98
C ALA A 232 6.30 4.96 11.39
N GLY A 233 6.60 6.22 11.11
CA GLY A 233 5.67 7.32 11.35
C GLY A 233 4.37 7.19 10.55
N VAL A 234 4.43 6.78 9.29
CA VAL A 234 3.24 6.53 8.44
C VAL A 234 2.40 5.40 9.01
N LEU A 235 3.05 4.29 9.41
CA LEU A 235 2.37 3.15 10.02
C LEU A 235 1.72 3.51 11.35
N ALA A 236 2.35 4.35 12.16
CA ALA A 236 1.77 4.85 13.40
C ALA A 236 0.52 5.71 13.13
N ASP A 237 0.56 6.57 12.11
CA ASP A 237 -0.60 7.38 11.71
C ASP A 237 -1.74 6.53 11.10
N LEU A 238 -1.41 5.39 10.48
CA LEU A 238 -2.34 4.35 10.06
C LEU A 238 -2.84 3.45 11.21
N GLU A 239 -2.42 3.72 12.45
CA GLU A 239 -2.75 2.96 13.66
C GLU A 239 -2.27 1.50 13.64
N LEU A 240 -1.19 1.24 12.90
CA LEU A 240 -0.49 -0.04 12.83
C LEU A 240 0.70 -0.07 13.81
N MET A 241 0.45 0.24 15.09
CA MET A 241 1.49 0.47 16.10
C MET A 241 2.52 -0.67 16.25
N PRO A 242 2.16 -1.97 16.26
CA PRO A 242 3.16 -3.04 16.33
C PRO A 242 4.15 -3.04 15.17
N LEU A 243 3.69 -2.70 13.96
CA LEU A 243 4.54 -2.59 12.77
C LEU A 243 5.39 -1.32 12.82
N ALA A 244 4.81 -0.20 13.24
CA ALA A 244 5.55 1.05 13.43
C ALA A 244 6.74 0.86 14.38
N LEU A 245 6.54 0.14 15.50
CA LEU A 245 7.60 -0.20 16.44
C LEU A 245 8.70 -1.07 15.82
N ASP A 246 8.34 -2.09 15.04
CA ASP A 246 9.32 -2.96 14.37
C ASP A 246 10.23 -2.17 13.41
N PHE A 247 9.63 -1.34 12.55
CA PHE A 247 10.38 -0.49 11.62
C PHE A 247 11.22 0.57 12.35
N GLN A 248 10.72 1.15 13.44
CA GLN A 248 11.47 2.14 14.21
C GLN A 248 12.61 1.52 15.03
N ARG A 249 12.46 0.29 15.53
CA ARG A 249 13.55 -0.48 16.15
C ARG A 249 14.65 -0.75 15.14
N ARG A 250 14.29 -1.21 13.94
CA ARG A 250 15.24 -1.39 12.83
C ARG A 250 15.94 -0.08 12.47
N ALA A 251 15.24 1.05 12.49
CA ALA A 251 15.84 2.36 12.24
C ALA A 251 16.90 2.72 13.31
N HIS A 252 16.59 2.47 14.59
CA HIS A 252 17.53 2.71 15.69
C HIS A 252 18.74 1.75 15.63
N GLU A 253 18.53 0.47 15.34
CA GLU A 253 19.60 -0.51 15.13
C GLU A 253 20.51 -0.13 13.96
N ALA A 254 19.93 0.27 12.82
CA ALA A 254 20.69 0.75 11.66
C ALA A 254 21.49 2.02 11.98
N ALA A 255 20.92 2.95 12.77
CA ALA A 255 21.64 4.14 13.22
C ALA A 255 22.83 3.77 14.12
N ARG A 256 22.66 2.84 15.05
CA ARG A 256 23.76 2.34 15.91
C ARG A 256 24.85 1.65 15.11
N ALA A 257 24.47 0.82 14.13
CA ALA A 257 25.41 0.14 13.25
C ALA A 257 26.20 1.15 12.41
N ALA A 258 25.54 2.19 11.89
CA ALA A 258 26.20 3.26 11.15
C ALA A 258 27.13 4.12 12.04
N ALA A 259 26.77 4.35 13.31
CA ALA A 259 27.63 5.07 14.25
C ALA A 259 28.85 4.25 14.69
N ALA A 260 28.75 2.91 14.70
CA ALA A 260 29.86 2.01 15.04
C ALA A 260 30.94 1.95 13.93
N ASP A 261 30.57 2.23 12.69
CA ASP A 261 31.48 2.33 11.55
C ASP A 261 31.25 3.63 10.78
N PRO A 262 31.96 4.72 11.14
CA PRO A 262 31.82 6.03 10.52
C PRO A 262 32.04 6.03 8.99
N THR A 263 32.71 5.00 8.44
CA THR A 263 32.91 4.88 6.99
C THR A 263 31.60 4.63 6.24
N LEU A 264 30.56 4.14 6.92
CA LEU A 264 29.22 3.87 6.37
C LEU A 264 28.35 5.14 6.22
N LEU A 265 28.72 6.25 6.87
CA LEU A 265 27.96 7.51 6.85
C LEU A 265 28.37 8.47 5.71
N GLY A 266 29.39 8.12 4.93
CA GLY A 266 29.97 8.95 3.87
C GLY A 266 30.87 10.07 4.42
N ARG A 267 31.87 10.50 3.63
CA ARG A 267 32.81 11.57 4.00
C ARG A 267 32.12 12.95 4.01
N ALA A 268 31.63 13.38 5.16
CA ALA A 268 31.73 14.79 5.55
C ALA A 268 33.10 14.99 6.25
N GLY A 269 33.62 16.21 6.35
CA GLY A 269 34.98 16.46 6.87
C GLY A 269 35.24 15.84 8.25
N ASP A 270 36.48 15.39 8.48
CA ASP A 270 36.91 14.46 9.55
C ASP A 270 36.55 14.84 11.02
N ASP A 271 36.09 16.07 11.30
CA ASP A 271 35.71 16.53 12.65
C ASP A 271 34.18 16.62 12.91
N ASP A 272 33.33 16.68 11.87
CA ASP A 272 31.84 16.82 12.02
C ASP A 272 31.09 15.46 11.95
N VAL A 273 31.72 14.40 11.45
CA VAL A 273 31.07 13.10 11.19
C VAL A 273 30.68 12.36 12.49
N ALA A 274 31.49 12.47 13.54
CA ALA A 274 31.22 11.79 14.82
C ALA A 274 30.01 12.39 15.54
N GLY A 275 29.91 13.72 15.57
CA GLY A 275 28.75 14.43 16.15
C GLY A 275 27.46 14.13 15.36
N ASP A 276 27.54 14.07 14.03
CA ASP A 276 26.38 13.69 13.21
C ASP A 276 25.90 12.25 13.44
N ALA A 277 26.80 11.31 13.71
CA ALA A 277 26.47 9.92 13.95
C ALA A 277 25.72 9.73 15.29
N GLU A 278 26.20 10.39 16.35
CA GLU A 278 25.55 10.40 17.67
C GLU A 278 24.18 11.08 17.61
N VAL A 279 24.07 12.19 16.88
CA VAL A 279 22.78 12.86 16.64
C VAL A 279 21.81 11.95 15.90
N LEU A 280 22.27 11.20 14.89
CA LEU A 280 21.42 10.24 14.16
C LEU A 280 20.86 9.15 15.08
N VAL A 281 21.71 8.57 15.94
CA VAL A 281 21.29 7.56 16.93
C VAL A 281 20.29 8.17 17.92
N ALA A 282 20.56 9.37 18.43
CA ALA A 282 19.70 10.04 19.40
C ALA A 282 18.31 10.38 18.82
N VAL A 283 18.25 10.82 17.55
CA VAL A 283 16.99 11.08 16.86
C VAL A 283 16.19 9.79 16.67
N ALA A 284 16.85 8.70 16.26
CA ALA A 284 16.19 7.40 16.09
C ALA A 284 15.70 6.82 17.43
N ALA A 285 16.49 6.97 18.50
CA ALA A 285 16.14 6.57 19.86
C ALA A 285 14.94 7.37 20.39
N THR A 286 14.94 8.69 20.20
CA THR A 286 13.83 9.57 20.63
C THR A 286 12.52 9.18 19.95
N ARG A 287 12.54 8.96 18.62
CA ARG A 287 11.36 8.51 17.86
C ARG A 287 10.87 7.14 18.32
N LEU A 288 11.78 6.20 18.63
CA LEU A 288 11.40 4.90 19.18
C LEU A 288 10.76 5.03 20.57
N GLY A 289 11.36 5.85 21.44
CA GLY A 289 10.84 6.11 22.77
C GLY A 289 9.46 6.75 22.75
N GLU A 290 9.19 7.65 21.80
CA GLU A 290 7.86 8.24 21.58
C GLU A 290 6.81 7.17 21.24
N LEU A 291 7.11 6.25 20.32
CA LEU A 291 6.19 5.14 19.98
C LEU A 291 5.98 4.20 21.16
N CYS A 292 7.03 3.89 21.93
CA CYS A 292 6.91 3.07 23.14
C CYS A 292 6.02 3.74 24.20
N ALA A 293 6.18 5.05 24.42
CA ALA A 293 5.33 5.79 25.34
C ALA A 293 3.87 5.84 24.87
N GLU A 294 3.63 5.99 23.57
CA GLU A 294 2.26 5.94 23.02
C GLU A 294 1.59 4.58 23.20
N LEU A 295 2.31 3.49 22.90
CA LEU A 295 1.80 2.14 23.15
C LEU A 295 1.52 1.91 24.64
N GLY A 296 2.41 2.40 25.51
CA GLY A 296 2.21 2.35 26.96
C GLY A 296 0.92 3.04 27.39
N GLU A 297 0.61 4.21 26.84
CA GLU A 297 -0.65 4.91 27.13
C GLU A 297 -1.87 4.10 26.65
N GLY A 298 -1.83 3.57 25.42
CA GLY A 298 -2.92 2.72 24.91
C GLY A 298 -3.18 1.52 25.81
N LEU A 299 -2.13 0.86 26.31
CA LEU A 299 -2.26 -0.25 27.25
C LEU A 299 -2.81 0.17 28.62
N LEU A 300 -2.51 1.39 29.10
CA LEU A 300 -3.14 1.92 30.31
C LEU A 300 -4.65 2.12 30.09
N ASP A 301 -5.03 2.55 28.89
CA ASP A 301 -6.43 2.79 28.53
C ASP A 301 -7.22 1.49 28.43
N ASP A 302 -6.59 0.44 27.92
CA ASP A 302 -7.12 -0.92 27.87
C ASP A 302 -7.21 -1.58 29.27
N GLY A 303 -6.77 -0.88 30.32
CA GLY A 303 -6.77 -1.40 31.69
C GLY A 303 -5.68 -2.44 31.95
N LEU A 304 -4.57 -2.39 31.21
CA LEU A 304 -3.43 -3.31 31.26
C LEU A 304 -2.14 -2.64 31.82
N PRO A 305 -2.14 -2.11 33.06
CA PRO A 305 -1.02 -1.34 33.58
C PRO A 305 0.27 -2.16 33.73
N GLU A 306 0.18 -3.44 34.07
CA GLU A 306 1.36 -4.32 34.18
C GLU A 306 2.06 -4.51 32.83
N THR A 307 1.29 -4.54 31.73
CA THR A 307 1.81 -4.64 30.37
C THR A 307 2.33 -3.29 29.86
N ALA A 308 1.81 -2.16 30.34
CA ALA A 308 2.25 -0.83 29.95
C ALA A 308 3.63 -0.45 30.52
N VAL A 309 3.94 -0.84 31.77
CA VAL A 309 5.17 -0.45 32.48
C VAL A 309 6.47 -0.74 31.71
N PRO A 310 6.67 -1.94 31.11
CA PRO A 310 7.86 -2.21 30.30
C PRO A 310 8.08 -1.22 29.15
N HIS A 311 7.01 -0.78 28.50
CA HIS A 311 7.10 0.16 27.38
C HIS A 311 7.49 1.56 27.84
N PHE A 312 6.99 2.03 28.98
CA PHE A 312 7.45 3.30 29.56
C PHE A 312 8.89 3.22 30.07
N ALA A 313 9.30 2.08 30.66
CA ALA A 313 10.68 1.87 31.08
C ALA A 313 11.65 1.91 29.89
N GLU A 314 11.28 1.29 28.77
CA GLU A 314 12.03 1.37 27.51
C GLU A 314 12.05 2.79 26.94
N ALA A 315 10.92 3.49 26.91
CA ALA A 315 10.85 4.89 26.47
C ALA A 315 11.78 5.80 27.30
N ARG A 316 11.84 5.59 28.62
CA ARG A 316 12.76 6.31 29.50
C ARG A 316 14.22 6.04 29.12
N ALA A 317 14.60 4.77 28.98
CA ALA A 317 15.97 4.39 28.66
C ALA A 317 16.44 4.98 27.32
N LEU A 318 15.59 4.95 26.29
CA LEU A 318 15.87 5.53 24.97
C LEU A 318 16.00 7.06 25.02
N ALA A 319 15.16 7.73 25.81
CA ALA A 319 15.26 9.17 25.99
C ALA A 319 16.52 9.58 26.78
N GLU A 320 16.89 8.81 27.80
CA GLU A 320 18.14 9.00 28.54
C GLU A 320 19.37 8.79 27.64
N GLU A 321 19.36 7.76 26.79
CA GLU A 321 20.40 7.56 25.77
C GLU A 321 20.49 8.75 24.83
N ALA A 322 19.36 9.20 24.27
CA ALA A 322 19.35 10.36 23.37
C ALA A 322 19.90 11.62 24.05
N LEU A 323 19.54 11.89 25.31
CA LEU A 323 20.04 13.04 26.07
C LEU A 323 21.54 12.95 26.39
N GLN A 324 22.10 11.75 26.50
CA GLN A 324 23.55 11.55 26.70
C GLN A 324 24.35 11.79 25.41
N LEU A 325 23.77 11.44 24.27
CA LEU A 325 24.40 11.57 22.95
C LEU A 325 24.24 12.99 22.35
N LEU A 326 23.19 13.73 22.71
CA LEU A 326 22.91 15.04 22.12
C LEU A 326 23.74 16.16 22.79
N PRO A 327 24.40 17.03 21.99
CA PRO A 327 25.00 18.23 22.54
C PRO A 327 23.92 19.18 23.11
N PRO A 328 24.24 20.04 24.11
CA PRO A 328 23.26 20.83 24.87
C PRO A 328 22.36 21.76 24.04
N GLU A 329 22.85 22.20 22.87
CA GLU A 329 22.14 23.10 21.97
C GLU A 329 21.56 22.38 20.73
N ALA A 330 21.63 21.04 20.68
CA ALA A 330 21.11 20.30 19.54
C ALA A 330 19.57 20.38 19.48
N PRO A 331 18.99 20.51 18.26
CA PRO A 331 17.55 20.63 18.09
C PRO A 331 16.75 19.42 18.61
N GLY A 332 17.38 18.26 18.78
CA GLY A 332 16.76 17.04 19.31
C GLY A 332 16.59 16.99 20.83
N VAL A 333 17.23 17.88 21.60
CA VAL A 333 17.26 17.80 23.07
C VAL A 333 15.85 17.96 23.66
N VAL A 334 15.08 18.92 23.15
CA VAL A 334 13.72 19.19 23.65
C VAL A 334 12.79 18.01 23.38
N ALA A 335 12.90 17.39 22.20
CA ALA A 335 12.13 16.19 21.85
C ALA A 335 12.43 15.04 22.82
N ALA A 336 13.71 14.77 23.09
CA ALA A 336 14.12 13.74 24.05
C ALA A 336 13.65 14.05 25.48
N GLN A 337 13.65 15.32 25.91
CA GLN A 337 13.11 15.75 27.21
C GLN A 337 11.59 15.53 27.31
N ILE A 338 10.84 15.75 26.23
CA ILE A 338 9.40 15.49 26.19
C ILE A 338 9.13 14.00 26.36
N VAL A 339 9.83 13.14 25.59
CA VAL A 339 9.68 11.68 25.69
C VAL A 339 10.07 11.17 27.07
N HIS A 340 11.17 11.67 27.63
CA HIS A 340 11.58 11.34 29.00
C HIS A 340 10.51 11.73 30.02
N GLY A 341 9.98 12.96 29.93
CA GLY A 341 8.90 13.42 30.79
C GLY A 341 7.64 12.57 30.66
N TRP A 342 7.26 12.20 29.44
CA TRP A 342 6.12 11.32 29.19
C TRP A 342 6.33 9.92 29.79
N ALA A 343 7.51 9.32 29.63
CA ALA A 343 7.85 8.04 30.24
C ALA A 343 7.72 8.07 31.77
N LEU A 344 8.21 9.14 32.42
CA LEU A 344 8.05 9.34 33.87
C LEU A 344 6.58 9.41 34.28
N VAL A 345 5.73 10.07 33.48
CA VAL A 345 4.28 10.15 33.74
C VAL A 345 3.64 8.77 33.69
N GLY A 346 4.00 7.94 32.70
CA GLY A 346 3.57 6.54 32.58
C GLY A 346 4.02 5.65 33.73
N LEU A 347 5.22 5.89 34.26
CA LEU A 347 5.79 5.16 35.41
C LEU A 347 5.26 5.61 36.78
N GLY A 348 4.37 6.63 36.83
CA GLY A 348 3.85 7.17 38.09
C GLY A 348 4.74 8.23 38.75
N GLU A 349 5.84 8.63 38.13
CA GLU A 349 6.82 9.59 38.65
C GLU A 349 6.43 11.05 38.33
N HIS A 350 5.16 11.41 38.57
CA HIS A 350 4.57 12.68 38.11
C HIS A 350 5.32 13.92 38.61
N ALA A 351 5.78 13.91 39.86
CA ALA A 351 6.51 15.04 40.45
C ALA A 351 7.86 15.31 39.76
N ALA A 352 8.53 14.26 39.29
CA ALA A 352 9.78 14.38 38.54
C ALA A 352 9.54 14.89 37.11
N ALA A 353 8.38 14.57 36.51
CA ALA A 353 8.03 14.97 35.15
C ALA A 353 7.62 16.45 35.02
N THR A 354 6.96 17.03 36.04
CA THR A 354 6.32 18.36 35.92
C THR A 354 7.30 19.48 35.56
N GLY A 355 8.46 19.53 36.22
CA GLY A 355 9.46 20.59 36.02
C GLY A 355 10.01 20.60 34.58
N PRO A 356 10.57 19.48 34.10
CA PRO A 356 11.03 19.33 32.73
C PRO A 356 9.96 19.62 31.68
N LEU A 357 8.73 19.11 31.85
CA LEU A 357 7.64 19.32 30.88
C LEU A 357 7.19 20.79 30.81
N ARG A 358 7.14 21.50 31.94
CA ARG A 358 6.90 22.97 31.94
C ARG A 358 8.02 23.73 31.24
N ALA A 359 9.27 23.29 31.37
CA ALA A 359 10.38 23.89 30.63
C ALA A 359 10.24 23.62 29.13
N ALA A 360 9.91 22.39 28.73
CA ALA A 360 9.69 22.02 27.33
C ALA A 360 8.59 22.87 26.69
N VAL A 361 7.42 23.03 27.33
CA VAL A 361 6.33 23.88 26.81
C VAL A 361 6.78 25.33 26.60
N ARG A 362 7.59 25.89 27.50
CA ARG A 362 8.14 27.26 27.34
C ARG A 362 9.13 27.36 26.17
N ILE A 363 10.02 26.37 26.04
CA ILE A 363 11.03 26.36 24.98
C ILE A 363 10.35 26.20 23.61
N THR A 364 9.44 25.25 23.45
CA THR A 364 8.72 25.01 22.18
C THR A 364 7.81 26.17 21.80
N SER A 365 7.21 26.85 22.79
CA SER A 365 6.45 28.07 22.56
C SER A 365 7.33 29.23 22.07
N ALA A 366 8.54 29.38 22.63
CA ALA A 366 9.48 30.41 22.19
C ALA A 366 10.11 30.08 20.83
N ALA A 367 10.25 28.80 20.50
CA ALA A 367 10.79 28.32 19.23
C ALA A 367 9.77 28.31 18.09
N ASP A 368 8.46 28.50 18.37
CA ASP A 368 7.34 28.26 17.44
C ASP A 368 7.44 26.87 16.76
N ASP A 369 7.76 25.84 17.56
CA ASP A 369 7.68 24.43 17.14
C ASP A 369 6.35 23.87 17.65
N ARG A 370 5.37 23.81 16.75
CA ARG A 370 3.97 23.54 17.10
C ARG A 370 3.71 22.06 17.37
N ALA A 371 4.43 21.18 16.69
CA ALA A 371 4.33 19.74 16.90
C ALA A 371 4.90 19.34 18.26
N GLN A 372 6.12 19.80 18.58
CA GLN A 372 6.72 19.56 19.90
C GLN A 372 5.96 20.27 21.01
N ARG A 373 5.39 21.46 20.75
CA ARG A 373 4.51 22.15 21.71
C ARG A 373 3.27 21.32 22.02
N ALA A 374 2.58 20.80 21.02
CA ALA A 374 1.40 19.96 21.23
C ALA A 374 1.74 18.70 22.05
N ALA A 375 2.86 18.03 21.73
CA ALA A 375 3.34 16.87 22.48
C ALA A 375 3.73 17.21 23.93
N ALA A 376 4.45 18.33 24.15
CA ALA A 376 4.82 18.79 25.49
C ALA A 376 3.59 19.16 26.34
N GLN A 377 2.61 19.84 25.73
CA GLN A 377 1.34 20.18 26.40
C GLN A 377 0.53 18.93 26.73
N LEU A 378 0.50 17.93 25.85
CA LEU A 378 -0.19 16.66 26.11
C LEU A 378 0.41 15.94 27.32
N ALA A 379 1.73 15.77 27.33
CA ALA A 379 2.44 15.13 28.43
C ALA A 379 2.27 15.92 29.75
N LEU A 380 2.31 17.25 29.70
CA LEU A 380 2.07 18.09 30.88
C LEU A 380 0.62 17.98 31.37
N GLY A 381 -0.37 18.02 30.46
CA GLY A 381 -1.78 17.86 30.77
C GLY A 381 -2.07 16.52 31.46
N ARG A 382 -1.50 15.42 30.94
CA ARG A 382 -1.54 14.10 31.59
C ARG A 382 -0.93 14.12 32.99
N THR A 383 0.22 14.78 33.14
CA THR A 383 0.90 14.92 34.45
C THR A 383 -0.01 15.60 35.46
N LEU A 384 -0.61 16.73 35.09
CA LEU A 384 -1.46 17.53 35.96
C LEU A 384 -2.76 16.80 36.31
N ARG A 385 -3.38 16.11 35.34
CA ARG A 385 -4.55 15.26 35.57
C ARG A 385 -4.26 14.18 36.62
N ARG A 386 -3.15 13.44 36.46
CA ARG A 386 -2.72 12.39 37.41
C ARG A 386 -2.32 12.95 38.79
N GLN A 387 -1.98 14.23 38.89
CA GLN A 387 -1.74 14.93 40.15
C GLN A 387 -3.02 15.51 40.79
N GLY A 388 -4.15 15.48 40.09
CA GLY A 388 -5.43 16.06 40.54
C GLY A 388 -5.59 17.56 40.25
N ASP A 389 -4.70 18.18 39.48
CA ASP A 389 -4.86 19.56 39.00
C ASP A 389 -5.71 19.58 37.72
N SER A 390 -7.02 19.42 37.89
CA SER A 390 -7.97 19.32 36.77
C SER A 390 -8.05 20.59 35.92
N ALA A 391 -7.85 21.77 36.51
CA ALA A 391 -7.92 23.04 35.78
C ALA A 391 -6.69 23.24 34.88
N GLY A 392 -5.48 22.98 35.40
CA GLY A 392 -4.27 23.01 34.59
C GLY A 392 -4.25 21.90 33.52
N ALA A 393 -4.83 20.73 33.83
CA ALA A 393 -5.00 19.67 32.85
C ALA A 393 -5.91 20.09 31.68
N ASP A 394 -7.09 20.66 31.96
CA ASP A 394 -8.05 21.13 30.95
C ASP A 394 -7.39 22.15 29.99
N GLU A 395 -6.71 23.16 30.54
CA GLU A 395 -6.03 24.20 29.76
C GLU A 395 -5.00 23.62 28.78
N HIS A 396 -4.12 22.74 29.27
CA HIS A 396 -3.06 22.16 28.45
C HIS A 396 -3.60 21.16 27.42
N LEU A 397 -4.56 20.31 27.79
CA LEU A 397 -5.15 19.32 26.88
C LEU A 397 -6.01 19.97 25.80
N ALA A 398 -6.77 21.02 26.13
CA ALA A 398 -7.53 21.78 25.14
C ALA A 398 -6.60 22.49 24.14
N SER A 399 -5.49 23.06 24.62
CA SER A 399 -4.49 23.67 23.74
C SER A 399 -3.79 22.64 22.84
N THR A 400 -3.51 21.42 23.34
CA THR A 400 -3.04 20.32 22.51
C THR A 400 -4.05 19.98 21.42
N LEU A 401 -5.34 19.88 21.75
CA LEU A 401 -6.39 19.54 20.79
C LEU A 401 -6.49 20.57 19.67
N GLU A 402 -6.43 21.86 20.00
CA GLU A 402 -6.44 22.97 19.04
C GLU A 402 -5.24 22.87 18.08
N LEU A 403 -4.01 22.82 18.63
CA LEU A 403 -2.79 22.69 17.82
C LEU A 403 -2.80 21.44 16.95
N ALA A 404 -3.23 20.30 17.49
CA ALA A 404 -3.24 19.04 16.75
C ALA A 404 -4.28 19.05 15.62
N THR A 405 -5.40 19.76 15.81
CA THR A 405 -6.45 19.92 14.79
C THR A 405 -5.96 20.82 13.66
N ASP A 406 -5.43 21.99 14.01
CA ASP A 406 -4.97 23.00 13.05
C ASP A 406 -3.78 22.52 12.20
N HIS A 407 -2.90 21.71 12.81
CA HIS A 407 -1.68 21.23 12.16
C HIS A 407 -1.76 19.79 11.68
N GLY A 408 -2.95 19.18 11.76
CA GLY A 408 -3.17 17.85 11.22
C GLY A 408 -2.30 16.77 11.83
N LEU A 409 -2.23 16.74 13.15
CA LEU A 409 -1.48 15.76 13.95
C LEU A 409 -2.47 14.73 14.51
N PRO A 410 -2.88 13.70 13.73
CA PRO A 410 -4.01 12.83 14.08
C PRO A 410 -3.79 12.06 15.39
N ARG A 411 -2.57 11.57 15.63
CA ARG A 411 -2.21 10.85 16.86
C ARG A 411 -2.37 11.74 18.10
N LEU A 412 -1.80 12.94 18.08
CA LEU A 412 -1.91 13.90 19.20
C LEU A 412 -3.35 14.40 19.38
N ARG A 413 -4.10 14.58 18.29
CA ARG A 413 -5.52 14.96 18.35
C ARG A 413 -6.34 13.89 19.06
N ARG A 414 -6.21 12.62 18.67
CA ARG A 414 -6.91 11.50 19.32
C ARG A 414 -6.53 11.39 20.79
N ALA A 415 -5.24 11.47 21.09
CA ALA A 415 -4.76 11.43 22.46
C ALA A 415 -5.35 12.58 23.31
N ALA A 416 -5.41 13.80 22.78
CA ALA A 416 -6.01 14.94 23.47
C ALA A 416 -7.53 14.79 23.68
N LEU A 417 -8.26 14.35 22.65
CA LEU A 417 -9.71 14.07 22.73
C LEU A 417 -10.00 13.03 23.82
N ARG A 418 -9.22 11.97 23.85
CA ARG A 418 -9.35 10.90 24.84
C ARG A 418 -9.05 11.38 26.25
N GLU A 419 -7.94 12.10 26.46
CA GLU A 419 -7.58 12.64 27.78
C GLU A 419 -8.59 13.67 28.29
N LEU A 420 -9.13 14.53 27.42
CA LEU A 420 -10.20 15.49 27.76
C LEU A 420 -11.50 14.76 28.13
N CYS A 421 -11.86 13.72 27.36
CA CYS A 421 -13.00 12.87 27.68
C CYS A 421 -12.84 12.22 29.07
N THR A 422 -11.69 11.62 29.35
CA THR A 422 -11.39 11.00 30.65
C THR A 422 -11.41 12.04 31.78
N LEU A 423 -10.78 13.19 31.58
CA LEU A 423 -10.78 14.28 32.57
C LEU A 423 -12.19 14.73 32.94
N HIS A 424 -13.04 14.99 31.95
CA HIS A 424 -14.41 15.45 32.22
C HIS A 424 -15.32 14.34 32.74
N ALA A 425 -15.04 13.07 32.41
CA ALA A 425 -15.70 11.93 33.03
C ALA A 425 -15.32 11.81 34.53
N GLU A 426 -14.05 11.99 34.89
CA GLU A 426 -13.56 12.01 36.28
C GLU A 426 -14.18 13.18 37.09
N LEU A 427 -14.55 14.27 36.42
CA LEU A 427 -15.21 15.44 37.00
C LEU A 427 -16.75 15.34 37.03
N ASP A 428 -17.34 14.26 36.53
CA ASP A 428 -18.80 14.09 36.37
C ASP A 428 -19.47 15.19 35.50
N ASP A 429 -18.73 15.73 34.53
CA ASP A 429 -19.22 16.73 33.56
C ASP A 429 -19.52 16.07 32.19
N ALA A 430 -20.65 15.38 32.12
CA ALA A 430 -21.11 14.74 30.90
C ALA A 430 -21.33 15.72 29.73
N GLY A 431 -21.64 16.99 30.02
CA GLY A 431 -21.88 18.02 29.01
C GLY A 431 -20.62 18.36 28.22
N ARG A 432 -19.45 18.36 28.88
CA ARG A 432 -18.14 18.54 28.24
C ARG A 432 -17.53 17.23 27.74
N ALA A 433 -17.74 16.11 28.43
CA ALA A 433 -17.16 14.83 28.03
C ALA A 433 -17.75 14.29 26.71
N LEU A 434 -19.06 14.41 26.50
CA LEU A 434 -19.75 13.79 25.37
C LEU A 434 -19.27 14.28 23.99
N PRO A 435 -19.10 15.59 23.73
CA PRO A 435 -18.55 16.06 22.46
C PRO A 435 -17.14 15.54 22.16
N TYR A 436 -16.28 15.41 23.18
CA TYR A 436 -14.95 14.84 23.00
C TYR A 436 -15.01 13.35 22.67
N LEU A 437 -15.88 12.60 23.34
CA LEU A 437 -16.12 11.18 23.02
C LEU A 437 -16.65 11.01 21.59
N GLN A 438 -17.60 11.83 21.17
CA GLN A 438 -18.15 11.78 19.82
C GLN A 438 -17.08 12.09 18.77
N ALA A 439 -16.25 13.11 19.00
CA ALA A 439 -15.13 13.44 18.12
C ALA A 439 -14.06 12.33 18.10
N TYR A 440 -13.77 11.73 19.24
CA TYR A 440 -12.83 10.59 19.34
C TYR A 440 -13.37 9.37 18.58
N LEU A 441 -14.63 9.00 18.79
CA LEU A 441 -15.25 7.88 18.09
C LEU A 441 -15.40 8.12 16.59
N ALA A 442 -15.64 9.36 16.16
CA ALA A 442 -15.63 9.72 14.74
C ALA A 442 -14.24 9.54 14.10
N ASP A 443 -13.17 9.73 14.87
CA ASP A 443 -11.81 9.43 14.45
C ASP A 443 -11.51 7.90 14.48
N GLU A 444 -12.20 7.12 15.33
CA GLU A 444 -11.96 5.67 15.61
C GLU A 444 -12.83 4.65 14.83
N LEU A 445 -14.06 4.99 14.41
CA LEU A 445 -15.05 4.00 13.92
C LEU A 445 -14.53 3.15 12.73
N ASP A 446 -14.35 1.85 13.03
CA ASP A 446 -14.10 0.68 12.19
C ASP A 446 -12.87 0.70 11.27
N ARG A 447 -11.65 0.96 11.79
CA ARG A 447 -10.46 0.93 10.91
C ARG A 447 -9.21 0.19 11.41
N VAL A 448 -8.98 -0.04 12.70
CA VAL A 448 -7.69 -0.66 13.13
C VAL A 448 -7.59 -2.13 12.73
N ASP A 449 -8.57 -2.97 13.10
CA ASP A 449 -8.54 -4.40 12.80
C ASP A 449 -8.68 -4.68 11.29
N GLU A 450 -9.48 -3.88 10.59
CA GLU A 450 -9.58 -3.93 9.12
C GLU A 450 -8.26 -3.54 8.45
N ARG A 451 -7.62 -2.43 8.86
CA ARG A 451 -6.32 -2.01 8.32
C ARG A 451 -5.24 -3.03 8.63
N ARG A 452 -5.24 -3.65 9.81
CA ARG A 452 -4.27 -4.71 10.15
C ARG A 452 -4.45 -5.94 9.28
N THR A 453 -5.70 -6.39 9.10
CA THR A 453 -6.02 -7.53 8.24
C THR A 453 -5.65 -7.25 6.78
N ARG A 454 -6.01 -6.05 6.30
CA ARG A 454 -5.67 -5.58 4.96
C ARG A 454 -4.16 -5.44 4.75
N TRP A 455 -3.42 -4.94 5.74
CA TRP A 455 -1.96 -4.90 5.69
C TRP A 455 -1.37 -6.29 5.49
N VAL A 456 -1.79 -7.27 6.30
CA VAL A 456 -1.28 -8.66 6.21
C VAL A 456 -1.56 -9.25 4.83
N GLU A 457 -2.75 -9.04 4.29
CA GLU A 457 -3.13 -9.50 2.95
C GLU A 457 -2.29 -8.83 1.85
N LEU A 458 -2.26 -7.50 1.83
CA LEU A 458 -1.56 -6.73 0.80
C LEU A 458 -0.05 -6.97 0.85
N PHE A 459 0.55 -6.95 2.04
CA PHE A 459 1.98 -7.18 2.23
C PHE A 459 2.37 -8.61 1.85
N GLY A 460 1.57 -9.61 2.25
CA GLY A 460 1.79 -11.00 1.85
C GLY A 460 1.73 -11.19 0.33
N ARG A 461 0.71 -10.61 -0.31
CA ARG A 461 0.54 -10.64 -1.76
C ARG A 461 1.70 -9.94 -2.48
N ARG A 462 2.09 -8.75 -2.03
CA ARG A 462 3.15 -7.97 -2.68
C ARG A 462 4.51 -8.62 -2.53
N LYS A 463 4.85 -9.11 -1.34
CA LYS A 463 6.09 -9.86 -1.12
C LYS A 463 6.18 -11.08 -2.02
N SER A 464 5.09 -11.85 -2.14
CA SER A 464 5.04 -13.00 -3.05
C SER A 464 5.26 -12.59 -4.52
N LEU A 465 4.66 -11.48 -4.96
CA LEU A 465 4.87 -10.95 -6.31
C LEU A 465 6.34 -10.56 -6.54
N LEU A 466 6.96 -9.81 -5.63
CA LEU A 466 8.38 -9.43 -5.75
C LEU A 466 9.30 -10.65 -5.76
N GLU A 467 9.03 -11.68 -4.95
CA GLU A 467 9.77 -12.94 -4.98
C GLU A 467 9.64 -13.63 -6.33
N THR A 468 8.44 -13.66 -6.92
CA THR A 468 8.23 -14.23 -8.26
C THR A 468 8.92 -13.41 -9.36
N GLU A 469 8.91 -12.08 -9.27
CA GLU A 469 9.60 -11.19 -10.20
C GLU A 469 11.12 -11.34 -10.09
N ARG A 470 11.66 -11.43 -8.86
CA ARG A 470 13.08 -11.70 -8.61
C ARG A 470 13.49 -13.07 -9.15
N ALA A 471 12.68 -14.11 -8.91
CA ALA A 471 12.91 -15.45 -9.45
C ALA A 471 12.85 -15.47 -10.98
N ALA A 472 11.86 -14.80 -11.57
CA ALA A 472 11.73 -14.66 -13.02
C ALA A 472 12.90 -13.87 -13.62
N GLY A 473 13.35 -12.81 -12.96
CA GLY A 473 14.53 -12.03 -13.35
C GLY A 473 15.82 -12.86 -13.27
N GLN A 474 16.02 -13.63 -12.21
CA GLN A 474 17.14 -14.57 -12.10
C GLN A 474 17.10 -15.64 -13.19
N LEU A 475 15.94 -16.24 -13.45
CA LEU A 475 15.75 -17.19 -14.54
C LEU A 475 16.01 -16.53 -15.91
N ARG A 476 15.61 -15.27 -16.09
CA ARG A 476 15.84 -14.50 -17.31
C ARG A 476 17.33 -14.26 -17.52
N ARG A 477 18.06 -13.83 -16.48
CA ARG A 477 19.53 -13.70 -16.52
C ARG A 477 20.20 -15.04 -16.81
N GLN A 478 19.80 -16.12 -16.13
CA GLN A 478 20.33 -17.47 -16.41
C GLN A 478 20.00 -17.96 -17.83
N ALA A 479 18.85 -17.57 -18.38
CA ALA A 479 18.42 -18.00 -19.71
C ALA A 479 19.07 -17.18 -20.83
N TYR A 480 19.38 -15.89 -20.60
CA TYR A 480 19.74 -14.93 -21.64
C TYR A 480 21.08 -14.21 -21.47
N GLU A 481 21.78 -14.37 -20.35
CA GLU A 481 23.12 -13.81 -20.14
C GLU A 481 24.19 -14.91 -20.09
N ASP A 482 25.42 -14.55 -20.44
CA ASP A 482 26.60 -15.39 -20.29
C ASP A 482 27.24 -15.16 -18.91
N PRO A 483 27.51 -16.22 -18.13
CA PRO A 483 27.97 -16.08 -16.74
C PRO A 483 29.43 -15.58 -16.61
N LEU A 484 30.23 -15.59 -17.68
CA LEU A 484 31.63 -15.13 -17.62
C LEU A 484 31.76 -13.66 -18.02
N THR A 485 31.08 -13.24 -19.09
CA THR A 485 31.22 -11.89 -19.65
C THR A 485 30.04 -10.97 -19.33
N HIS A 486 28.95 -11.49 -18.73
CA HIS A 486 27.69 -10.78 -18.50
C HIS A 486 27.05 -10.17 -19.76
N LEU A 487 27.51 -10.59 -20.93
CA LEU A 487 26.90 -10.24 -22.21
C LEU A 487 25.64 -11.10 -22.43
N PRO A 488 24.67 -10.62 -23.21
CA PRO A 488 23.63 -11.48 -23.72
C PRO A 488 24.20 -12.72 -24.40
N ASN A 489 23.63 -13.89 -24.10
CA ASN A 489 24.10 -15.16 -24.62
C ASN A 489 23.50 -15.46 -26.01
N ARG A 490 23.94 -16.57 -26.60
CA ARG A 490 23.43 -17.05 -27.88
C ARG A 490 21.91 -17.11 -27.99
N ARG A 491 21.22 -17.58 -26.94
CA ARG A 491 19.76 -17.74 -26.95
C ARG A 491 19.06 -16.39 -27.09
N TYR A 492 19.60 -15.35 -26.44
CA TYR A 492 19.11 -13.99 -26.57
C TYR A 492 19.35 -13.45 -27.97
N ALA A 493 20.58 -13.59 -28.48
CA ALA A 493 20.95 -13.13 -29.82
C ALA A 493 20.06 -13.74 -30.92
N GLU A 494 19.77 -15.04 -30.81
CA GLU A 494 18.87 -15.73 -31.74
C GLU A 494 17.45 -15.14 -31.70
N ALA A 495 16.86 -14.97 -30.52
CA ALA A 495 15.52 -14.43 -30.36
C ALA A 495 15.40 -12.97 -30.82
N ARG A 496 16.42 -12.14 -30.52
CA ARG A 496 16.47 -10.74 -30.93
C ARG A 496 16.57 -10.60 -32.45
N LEU A 497 17.43 -11.40 -33.08
CA LEU A 497 17.60 -11.37 -34.53
C LEU A 497 16.34 -11.87 -35.25
N ASP A 498 15.71 -12.94 -34.76
CA ASP A 498 14.43 -13.43 -35.31
C ASP A 498 13.34 -12.32 -35.23
N GLY A 499 13.29 -11.56 -34.14
CA GLY A 499 12.37 -10.42 -33.98
C GLY A 499 12.64 -9.27 -34.95
N LEU A 500 13.91 -8.87 -35.13
CA LEU A 500 14.31 -7.81 -36.06
C LEU A 500 13.95 -8.15 -37.52
N LEU A 501 14.17 -9.40 -37.92
CA LEU A 501 13.86 -9.88 -39.27
C LEU A 501 12.35 -10.02 -39.50
N ALA A 502 11.59 -10.50 -38.51
CA ALA A 502 10.13 -10.61 -38.58
C ALA A 502 9.44 -9.23 -38.70
N GLY A 503 10.01 -8.19 -38.10
CA GLY A 503 9.55 -6.81 -38.24
C GLY A 503 9.81 -6.18 -39.62
N GLY A 504 10.42 -6.93 -40.55
CA GLY A 504 10.79 -6.43 -41.88
C GLY A 504 12.03 -5.53 -41.89
N GLY A 505 12.79 -5.51 -40.78
CA GLY A 505 14.07 -4.81 -40.68
C GLY A 505 15.15 -5.45 -41.55
N VAL A 506 16.18 -4.67 -41.87
CA VAL A 506 17.36 -5.13 -42.62
C VAL A 506 18.65 -4.94 -41.80
N PRO A 507 18.76 -5.61 -40.63
CA PRO A 507 19.88 -5.41 -39.72
C PRO A 507 21.22 -5.86 -40.34
N ALA A 508 22.31 -5.23 -39.92
CA ALA A 508 23.64 -5.79 -40.10
C ALA A 508 23.98 -6.73 -38.93
N LEU A 509 24.69 -7.81 -39.25
CA LEU A 509 25.17 -8.81 -38.30
C LEU A 509 26.68 -8.94 -38.46
N ALA A 510 27.41 -8.85 -37.36
CA ALA A 510 28.83 -9.16 -37.32
C ALA A 510 29.10 -10.37 -36.44
N VAL A 511 29.88 -11.32 -36.95
CA VAL A 511 30.41 -12.45 -36.17
C VAL A 511 31.89 -12.16 -35.92
N VAL A 512 32.28 -12.22 -34.65
CA VAL A 512 33.61 -11.85 -34.14
C VAL A 512 34.22 -13.07 -33.48
N ASP A 513 35.51 -13.32 -33.74
CA ASP A 513 36.25 -14.42 -33.12
C ASP A 513 37.60 -13.92 -32.60
N VAL A 514 37.97 -14.37 -31.40
CA VAL A 514 39.28 -14.07 -30.81
C VAL A 514 40.34 -14.96 -31.42
N ASP A 515 41.29 -14.35 -32.11
CA ASP A 515 42.30 -15.08 -32.87
C ASP A 515 43.22 -15.89 -31.96
N ARG A 516 43.34 -17.19 -32.26
CA ARG A 516 44.25 -18.12 -31.56
C ARG A 516 44.00 -18.22 -30.05
N PHE A 517 42.75 -18.08 -29.62
CA PHE A 517 42.37 -18.15 -28.20
C PHE A 517 42.85 -19.42 -27.47
N LYS A 518 42.90 -20.57 -28.16
CA LYS A 518 43.49 -21.79 -27.60
C LYS A 518 44.95 -21.59 -27.16
N SER A 519 45.76 -20.92 -27.96
CA SER A 519 47.17 -20.64 -27.62
C SER A 519 47.30 -19.66 -26.45
N ILE A 520 46.33 -18.76 -26.26
CA ILE A 520 46.24 -17.88 -25.09
C ILE A 520 45.99 -18.74 -23.85
N ASN A 521 44.98 -19.61 -23.87
CA ASN A 521 44.71 -20.54 -22.78
C ASN A 521 45.91 -21.44 -22.46
N ASP A 522 46.59 -21.95 -23.48
CA ASP A 522 47.78 -22.79 -23.30
C ASP A 522 48.95 -22.03 -22.63
N ALA A 523 49.01 -20.69 -22.80
CA ALA A 523 50.10 -19.86 -22.29
C ALA A 523 49.87 -19.35 -20.85
N ILE A 524 48.65 -18.91 -20.52
CA ILE A 524 48.32 -18.27 -19.23
C ILE A 524 47.27 -19.02 -18.40
N GLY A 525 46.86 -20.19 -18.88
CA GLY A 525 45.82 -21.01 -18.26
C GLY A 525 44.41 -20.47 -18.51
N HIS A 526 43.41 -21.33 -18.27
CA HIS A 526 41.99 -20.98 -18.43
C HIS A 526 41.56 -19.73 -17.65
N PRO A 527 41.96 -19.52 -16.37
CA PRO A 527 41.59 -18.29 -15.65
C PRO A 527 42.14 -17.00 -16.31
N GLY A 528 43.32 -17.09 -16.94
CA GLY A 528 43.90 -15.99 -17.70
C GLY A 528 43.15 -15.74 -19.02
N GLY A 529 42.77 -16.80 -19.73
CA GLY A 529 41.92 -16.69 -20.92
C GLY A 529 40.52 -16.12 -20.61
N ASP A 530 39.95 -16.47 -19.46
CA ASP A 530 38.69 -15.90 -18.98
C ASP A 530 38.80 -14.38 -18.73
N ALA A 531 39.93 -13.91 -18.22
CA ALA A 531 40.21 -12.48 -18.07
C ALA A 531 40.34 -11.78 -19.44
N VAL A 532 40.95 -12.45 -20.42
CA VAL A 532 41.02 -11.95 -21.80
C VAL A 532 39.62 -11.81 -22.41
N LEU A 533 38.73 -12.80 -22.23
CA LEU A 533 37.37 -12.74 -22.75
C LEU A 533 36.56 -11.60 -22.12
N ARG A 534 36.70 -11.36 -20.81
CA ARG A 534 36.08 -10.21 -20.14
C ARG A 534 36.57 -8.88 -20.70
N ALA A 535 37.89 -8.70 -20.86
CA ALA A 535 38.46 -7.49 -21.45
C ALA A 535 38.02 -7.27 -22.91
N VAL A 536 37.97 -8.34 -23.72
CA VAL A 536 37.47 -8.27 -25.10
C VAL A 536 36.00 -7.87 -25.15
N ALA A 537 35.16 -8.42 -24.25
CA ALA A 537 33.75 -8.06 -24.14
C ALA A 537 33.56 -6.56 -23.81
N GLU A 538 34.29 -6.04 -22.82
CA GLU A 538 34.26 -4.61 -22.46
C GLU A 538 34.68 -3.71 -23.63
N LEU A 539 35.74 -4.10 -24.36
CA LEU A 539 36.22 -3.36 -25.53
C LEU A 539 35.22 -3.38 -26.70
N LEU A 540 34.51 -4.49 -26.89
CA LEU A 540 33.44 -4.60 -27.88
C LEU A 540 32.26 -3.68 -27.54
N ILE A 541 31.80 -3.69 -26.28
CA ILE A 541 30.74 -2.78 -25.80
C ILE A 541 31.15 -1.31 -26.01
N ALA A 542 32.34 -0.92 -25.57
CA ALA A 542 32.85 0.44 -25.72
C ALA A 542 33.15 0.84 -27.19
N GLY A 543 33.02 -0.11 -28.13
CA GLY A 543 33.22 0.09 -29.56
C GLY A 543 31.93 0.33 -30.35
N VAL A 544 30.76 0.01 -29.78
CA VAL A 544 29.45 0.08 -30.44
C VAL A 544 28.54 1.12 -29.77
N ARG A 545 27.37 1.39 -30.36
CA ARG A 545 26.38 2.34 -29.80
C ARG A 545 25.42 1.62 -28.86
N ASP A 546 24.69 2.37 -28.03
CA ASP A 546 23.66 1.82 -27.14
C ASP A 546 22.52 1.10 -27.88
N THR A 547 22.31 1.42 -29.16
CA THR A 547 21.34 0.75 -30.04
C THR A 547 21.86 -0.58 -30.61
N ASP A 548 23.17 -0.82 -30.56
CA ASP A 548 23.81 -2.04 -31.06
C ASP A 548 24.00 -3.02 -29.88
N GLU A 549 23.83 -4.32 -30.12
CA GLU A 549 23.86 -5.33 -29.06
C GLU A 549 25.02 -6.31 -29.26
N VAL A 550 25.95 -6.35 -28.31
CA VAL A 550 27.08 -7.31 -28.29
C VAL A 550 26.66 -8.54 -27.49
N CYS A 551 26.74 -9.71 -28.10
CA CYS A 551 26.36 -10.99 -27.50
C CYS A 551 27.55 -11.97 -27.51
N ARG A 552 27.64 -12.85 -26.51
CA ARG A 552 28.58 -13.99 -26.54
C ARG A 552 27.90 -15.21 -27.13
N TRP A 553 28.46 -15.73 -28.23
CA TRP A 553 27.83 -16.78 -29.03
C TRP A 553 28.26 -18.19 -28.61
N ALA A 554 29.56 -18.42 -28.49
CA ALA A 554 30.13 -19.68 -28.02
C ALA A 554 31.62 -19.48 -27.69
N GLY A 555 32.13 -19.99 -26.57
CA GLY A 555 33.58 -19.99 -26.29
C GLY A 555 34.25 -18.62 -26.46
N ASP A 556 34.97 -18.46 -27.56
CA ASP A 556 35.73 -17.28 -28.02
C ASP A 556 35.05 -16.46 -29.14
N GLU A 557 33.81 -16.79 -29.48
CA GLU A 557 32.99 -16.14 -30.50
C GLU A 557 31.96 -15.18 -29.89
N PHE A 558 31.88 -13.99 -30.48
CA PHE A 558 30.92 -12.95 -30.16
C PHE A 558 30.11 -12.58 -31.41
N VAL A 559 28.93 -12.04 -31.20
CA VAL A 559 28.05 -11.54 -32.25
C VAL A 559 27.66 -10.11 -31.92
N VAL A 560 27.66 -9.23 -32.92
CA VAL A 560 27.15 -7.87 -32.78
C VAL A 560 25.94 -7.71 -33.70
N LEU A 561 24.80 -7.39 -33.09
CA LEU A 561 23.56 -7.07 -33.78
C LEU A 561 23.51 -5.55 -33.99
N LEU A 562 23.41 -5.10 -35.23
CA LEU A 562 23.34 -3.67 -35.56
C LEU A 562 22.04 -3.36 -36.33
N PRO A 563 20.93 -3.03 -35.62
CA PRO A 563 19.59 -2.90 -36.21
C PRO A 563 19.48 -1.80 -37.27
N ASP A 564 20.07 -0.62 -36.99
CA ASP A 564 19.92 0.60 -37.79
C ASP A 564 21.24 1.02 -38.45
N THR A 565 22.08 0.03 -38.79
CA THR A 565 23.46 0.27 -39.26
C THR A 565 23.73 -0.47 -40.57
N THR A 566 24.29 0.22 -41.57
CA THR A 566 24.68 -0.43 -42.84
C THR A 566 25.98 -1.24 -42.67
N ALA A 567 26.24 -2.21 -43.55
CA ALA A 567 27.49 -3.00 -43.51
C ALA A 567 28.76 -2.12 -43.52
N GLU A 568 28.77 -1.01 -44.26
CA GLU A 568 29.90 -0.07 -44.31
C GLU A 568 30.10 0.69 -43.00
N GLN A 569 29.00 1.05 -42.33
CA GLN A 569 29.06 1.71 -41.02
C GLN A 569 29.52 0.73 -39.94
N ALA A 570 29.01 -0.51 -39.97
CA ALA A 570 29.43 -1.60 -39.11
C ALA A 570 30.93 -1.90 -39.29
N GLU A 571 31.41 -1.98 -40.54
CA GLU A 571 32.83 -2.19 -40.84
C GLU A 571 33.71 -1.10 -40.22
N ARG A 572 33.33 0.17 -40.37
CA ARG A 572 34.08 1.28 -39.76
C ARG A 572 34.09 1.22 -38.24
N ALA A 573 32.97 0.84 -37.62
CA ALA A 573 32.87 0.72 -36.17
C ALA A 573 33.76 -0.42 -35.65
N LEU A 574 33.60 -1.61 -36.22
CA LEU A 574 34.30 -2.82 -35.79
C LEU A 574 35.79 -2.76 -36.12
N GLU A 575 36.21 -2.03 -37.16
CA GLU A 575 37.63 -1.81 -37.43
C GLU A 575 38.29 -0.89 -36.39
N ARG A 576 37.55 0.08 -35.83
CA ARG A 576 38.04 0.86 -34.67
C ARG A 576 38.16 -0.04 -33.44
N THR A 577 37.16 -0.87 -33.19
CA THR A 577 37.16 -1.83 -32.07
C THR A 577 38.33 -2.80 -32.18
N ARG A 578 38.55 -3.40 -33.36
CA ARG A 578 39.68 -4.30 -33.62
C ARG A 578 41.03 -3.65 -33.29
N ARG A 579 41.24 -2.40 -33.71
CA ARG A 579 42.47 -1.66 -33.37
C ARG A 579 42.63 -1.42 -31.88
N LYS A 580 41.54 -1.11 -31.16
CA LYS A 580 41.55 -0.99 -29.69
C LYS A 580 41.93 -2.30 -29.03
N VAL A 581 41.38 -3.42 -29.49
CA VAL A 581 41.71 -4.76 -28.99
C VAL A 581 43.19 -5.08 -29.24
N ALA A 582 43.69 -4.88 -30.47
CA ALA A 582 45.09 -5.13 -30.79
C ALA A 582 46.07 -4.22 -30.03
N GLY A 583 45.64 -3.00 -29.67
CA GLY A 583 46.44 -2.01 -28.94
C GLY A 583 46.26 -2.01 -27.42
N TYR A 584 45.43 -2.90 -26.87
CA TYR A 584 45.22 -3.01 -25.42
C TYR A 584 46.47 -3.56 -24.73
N ASP A 585 46.72 -3.15 -23.49
CA ASP A 585 47.90 -3.57 -22.71
C ASP A 585 47.74 -5.01 -22.19
N TRP A 586 47.86 -6.00 -23.08
CA TRP A 586 47.77 -7.41 -22.74
C TRP A 586 48.94 -7.92 -21.89
N ALA A 587 50.04 -7.15 -21.80
CA ALA A 587 51.18 -7.50 -20.95
C ALA A 587 50.80 -7.45 -19.47
N SER A 588 49.89 -6.55 -19.09
CA SER A 588 49.32 -6.49 -17.73
C SER A 588 48.58 -7.77 -17.32
N LEU A 589 48.07 -8.54 -18.29
CA LEU A 589 47.40 -9.84 -18.11
C LEU A 589 48.35 -11.03 -18.34
N GLY A 590 49.65 -10.79 -18.48
CA GLY A 590 50.67 -11.84 -18.61
C GLY A 590 50.92 -12.35 -20.03
N LEU A 591 50.41 -11.67 -21.07
CA LEU A 591 50.62 -12.05 -22.46
C LEU A 591 51.76 -11.25 -23.10
N SER A 592 52.69 -11.95 -23.75
CA SER A 592 53.82 -11.35 -24.49
C SER A 592 53.48 -10.98 -25.93
N THR A 593 52.33 -11.41 -26.42
CA THR A 593 51.83 -11.13 -27.77
C THR A 593 50.44 -10.50 -27.68
N PRO A 594 50.12 -9.48 -28.49
CA PRO A 594 48.81 -8.84 -28.46
C PRO A 594 47.71 -9.79 -28.90
N VAL A 595 46.55 -9.69 -28.26
CA VAL A 595 45.33 -10.39 -28.66
C VAL A 595 44.69 -9.65 -29.83
N THR A 596 44.29 -10.37 -30.87
CA THR A 596 43.62 -9.81 -32.05
C THR A 596 42.26 -10.47 -32.24
N ILE A 597 41.38 -9.80 -32.99
CA ILE A 597 40.06 -10.35 -33.37
C ILE A 597 39.90 -10.33 -34.88
N SER A 598 39.23 -11.35 -35.40
CA SER A 598 38.76 -11.41 -36.79
C SER A 598 37.25 -11.20 -36.82
N VAL A 599 36.74 -10.45 -37.79
CA VAL A 599 35.32 -10.08 -37.87
C VAL A 599 34.76 -10.26 -39.27
N GLY A 600 33.62 -10.94 -39.38
CA GLY A 600 32.85 -11.09 -40.61
C GLY A 600 31.50 -10.39 -40.53
N ILE A 601 31.19 -9.53 -41.50
CA ILE A 601 29.96 -8.72 -41.51
C ILE A 601 29.07 -9.09 -42.71
N ALA A 602 27.78 -9.28 -42.44
CA ALA A 602 26.74 -9.40 -43.45
C ALA A 602 25.55 -8.48 -43.13
N SER A 603 24.84 -8.02 -44.17
CA SER A 603 23.57 -7.30 -44.02
C SER A 603 22.42 -8.16 -44.49
N ALA A 604 21.32 -8.11 -43.75
CA ALA A 604 20.08 -8.79 -44.13
C ALA A 604 19.49 -8.18 -45.41
N ALA A 605 19.02 -9.05 -46.29
CA ALA A 605 18.13 -8.69 -47.39
C ALA A 605 16.67 -9.00 -47.02
N ARG A 606 15.71 -8.40 -47.73
CA ARG A 606 14.30 -8.72 -47.54
C ARG A 606 14.04 -10.20 -47.77
N GLY A 607 13.48 -10.87 -46.77
CA GLY A 607 13.18 -12.29 -46.79
C GLY A 607 14.33 -13.19 -46.35
N ASP A 608 15.46 -12.63 -45.88
CA ASP A 608 16.45 -13.40 -45.15
C ASP A 608 15.88 -13.88 -43.82
N ASP A 609 16.27 -15.10 -43.45
CA ASP A 609 16.06 -15.62 -42.10
C ASP A 609 17.38 -15.56 -41.32
N ARG A 610 17.29 -15.81 -40.01
CA ARG A 610 18.47 -15.81 -39.14
C ARG A 610 19.56 -16.77 -39.62
N ARG A 611 19.19 -17.94 -40.18
CA ARG A 611 20.15 -18.95 -40.62
C ARG A 611 20.94 -18.46 -41.82
N THR A 612 20.27 -17.84 -42.81
CA THR A 612 20.94 -17.31 -44.01
C THR A 612 21.87 -16.16 -43.66
N LEU A 613 21.43 -15.23 -42.82
CA LEU A 613 22.23 -14.08 -42.41
C LEU A 613 23.45 -14.48 -41.57
N PHE A 614 23.28 -15.37 -40.59
CA PHE A 614 24.38 -15.85 -39.76
C PHE A 614 25.41 -16.62 -40.60
N ALA A 615 24.96 -17.52 -41.48
CA ALA A 615 25.85 -18.26 -42.37
C ALA A 615 26.64 -17.35 -43.32
N ALA A 616 26.03 -16.25 -43.78
CA ALA A 616 26.72 -15.25 -44.59
C ALA A 616 27.82 -14.53 -43.79
N ALA A 617 27.54 -14.10 -42.57
CA ALA A 617 28.52 -13.42 -41.72
C ALA A 617 29.66 -14.36 -41.28
N ASP A 618 29.35 -15.60 -40.92
CA ASP A 618 30.33 -16.64 -40.56
C ASP A 618 31.21 -17.04 -41.75
N GLY A 619 30.63 -17.17 -42.95
CA GLY A 619 31.39 -17.41 -44.18
C GLY A 619 32.42 -16.30 -44.45
N VAL A 620 32.05 -15.05 -44.20
CA VAL A 620 32.97 -13.90 -44.34
C VAL A 620 34.04 -13.89 -43.24
N LEU A 621 33.69 -14.26 -42.01
CA LEU A 621 34.64 -14.42 -40.92
C LEU A 621 35.69 -15.50 -41.25
N TYR A 622 35.27 -16.59 -41.89
CA TYR A 622 36.18 -17.63 -42.35
C TYR A 622 37.20 -17.10 -43.36
N ASP A 623 36.79 -16.24 -44.29
CA ASP A 623 37.70 -15.56 -45.23
C ASP A 623 38.65 -14.59 -44.51
N ALA A 624 38.20 -13.89 -43.48
CA ALA A 624 39.05 -13.06 -42.62
C ALA A 624 40.15 -13.91 -41.95
N LYS A 625 39.78 -15.08 -41.40
CA LYS A 625 40.71 -16.02 -40.76
C LYS A 625 41.73 -16.60 -41.76
N ARG A 626 41.31 -16.97 -42.98
CA ARG A 626 42.20 -17.52 -44.02
C ARG A 626 43.16 -16.50 -44.61
N SER A 627 42.72 -15.25 -44.73
CA SER A 627 43.52 -14.20 -45.38
C SER A 627 44.59 -13.59 -44.46
N GLY A 628 44.70 -14.08 -43.22
CA GLY A 628 45.79 -13.74 -42.30
C GLY A 628 45.36 -13.29 -40.91
N ARG A 629 44.06 -13.35 -40.57
CA ARG A 629 43.48 -12.90 -39.28
C ARG A 629 43.66 -11.39 -39.03
N ASP A 630 43.28 -10.92 -37.84
CA ASP A 630 43.35 -9.53 -37.40
C ASP A 630 42.76 -8.52 -38.39
N ARG A 631 41.50 -8.74 -38.80
CA ARG A 631 40.84 -7.90 -39.80
C ARG A 631 39.33 -7.99 -39.74
N VAL A 632 38.70 -6.95 -40.27
CA VAL A 632 37.27 -6.91 -40.57
C VAL A 632 37.07 -7.15 -42.06
N VAL A 633 36.18 -8.07 -42.40
CA VAL A 633 35.77 -8.35 -43.79
C VAL A 633 34.25 -8.26 -43.86
N ARG A 634 33.72 -7.75 -44.97
CA ARG A 634 32.28 -7.71 -45.25
C ARG A 634 31.98 -8.33 -46.60
N LEU A 635 30.77 -8.87 -46.75
CA LEU A 635 30.24 -9.26 -48.06
C LEU A 635 30.04 -8.00 -48.93
N SER A 636 30.70 -7.94 -50.08
CA SER A 636 30.41 -6.91 -51.10
C SER A 636 29.15 -7.30 -51.86
N GLY A 637 28.23 -6.36 -52.10
CA GLY A 637 26.87 -6.58 -52.62
C GLY A 637 26.74 -7.19 -54.03
N VAL A 638 27.78 -7.80 -54.60
CA VAL A 638 27.81 -8.38 -55.95
C VAL A 638 27.63 -9.92 -55.96
N THR A 639 27.65 -10.59 -54.80
CA THR A 639 27.67 -12.08 -54.75
C THR A 639 26.61 -12.73 -53.84
N GLN A 640 25.42 -12.12 -53.67
CA GLN A 640 24.26 -12.88 -53.16
C GLN A 640 23.68 -13.78 -54.26
N LYS A 641 24.33 -14.93 -54.51
CA LYS A 641 23.70 -16.05 -55.23
C LYS A 641 23.70 -17.25 -54.29
N ARG A 642 22.50 -17.73 -53.94
CA ARG A 642 22.27 -18.92 -53.10
C ARG A 642 23.23 -20.05 -53.47
N ALA A 643 24.17 -20.36 -52.59
CA ALA A 643 24.96 -21.57 -52.69
C ALA A 643 24.12 -22.72 -52.10
N GLY A 644 23.58 -23.56 -52.98
CA GLY A 644 22.97 -24.82 -52.58
C GLY A 644 24.04 -25.84 -52.18
N GLY A 645 23.81 -26.50 -51.04
CA GLY A 645 24.53 -27.70 -50.60
C GLY A 645 25.88 -27.42 -49.94
N SER A 646 25.86 -27.20 -48.62
CA SER A 646 27.06 -27.22 -47.77
C SER A 646 26.88 -28.27 -46.66
N ALA A 647 27.97 -28.77 -46.10
CA ALA A 647 28.06 -29.80 -45.07
C ALA A 647 27.38 -29.47 -43.71
N LEU A 648 26.52 -28.44 -43.68
CA LEU A 648 25.81 -27.90 -42.52
C LEU A 648 24.44 -28.54 -42.26
N ASP A 649 23.92 -29.38 -43.16
CA ASP A 649 22.64 -30.10 -42.96
C ASP A 649 22.66 -31.01 -41.71
N VAL A 650 23.84 -31.35 -41.20
CA VAL A 650 24.04 -32.18 -40.00
C VAL A 650 23.88 -31.38 -38.70
N LEU A 651 24.04 -30.05 -38.72
CA LEU A 651 23.96 -29.19 -37.52
C LEU A 651 22.54 -28.67 -37.22
N PHE A 652 21.63 -28.68 -38.20
CA PHE A 652 20.34 -27.97 -38.07
C PHE A 652 19.07 -28.73 -38.52
N GLY A 653 19.18 -29.99 -38.94
CA GLY A 653 18.05 -30.83 -39.37
C GLY A 653 17.44 -30.37 -40.70
N GLY A 654 17.31 -31.29 -41.66
CA GLY A 654 16.97 -31.00 -43.06
C GLY A 654 15.62 -30.29 -43.28
N SER A 655 15.56 -29.43 -44.30
CA SER A 655 14.36 -28.69 -44.71
C SER A 655 13.52 -29.44 -45.75
N ALA A 656 12.19 -29.38 -45.60
CA ALA A 656 11.24 -29.76 -46.64
C ALA A 656 11.16 -28.65 -47.72
N GLY A 657 11.18 -29.05 -49.00
CA GLY A 657 11.25 -28.14 -50.15
C GLY A 657 9.97 -27.34 -50.44
N PRO A 658 10.05 -26.30 -51.31
CA PRO A 658 8.95 -25.39 -51.58
C PRO A 658 8.02 -25.89 -52.71
N ALA A 659 6.71 -25.67 -52.54
CA ALA A 659 5.69 -25.82 -53.60
C ALA A 659 5.68 -24.60 -54.56
N PRO A 660 5.24 -24.75 -55.82
CA PRO A 660 5.42 -23.72 -56.84
C PRO A 660 4.32 -22.64 -56.81
N ALA A 661 4.71 -21.44 -57.24
CA ALA A 661 3.86 -20.28 -57.47
C ALA A 661 3.03 -20.41 -58.76
N GLY A 662 1.82 -19.85 -58.74
CA GLY A 662 0.99 -19.57 -59.92
C GLY A 662 0.31 -18.21 -59.75
N ASP A 663 0.40 -17.39 -60.80
CA ASP A 663 -0.05 -16.00 -60.88
C ASP A 663 -1.57 -15.79 -60.86
N ASP A 664 -1.95 -14.63 -60.31
CA ASP A 664 -3.04 -13.68 -60.61
C ASP A 664 -4.46 -14.16 -60.94
N VAL A 665 -5.46 -13.71 -60.15
CA VAL A 665 -6.59 -12.86 -60.61
C VAL A 665 -7.17 -12.03 -59.43
N VAL A 666 -7.46 -10.76 -59.76
CA VAL A 666 -8.13 -9.65 -59.07
C VAL A 666 -9.49 -9.97 -58.40
N GLY A 667 -9.77 -9.36 -57.24
CA GLY A 667 -11.08 -8.72 -56.98
C GLY A 667 -11.81 -8.97 -55.65
N ALA A 668 -11.87 -7.91 -54.82
CA ALA A 668 -13.00 -7.44 -54.00
C ALA A 668 -13.40 -8.15 -52.68
N ALA A 669 -13.27 -7.37 -51.59
CA ALA A 669 -14.21 -7.08 -50.49
C ALA A 669 -14.77 -8.19 -49.58
N GLY A 670 -14.70 -7.95 -48.27
CA GLY A 670 -15.73 -8.34 -47.30
C GLY A 670 -15.26 -9.14 -46.08
N ASP A 671 -15.05 -8.41 -44.98
CA ASP A 671 -15.41 -8.67 -43.58
C ASP A 671 -15.76 -10.09 -43.05
N ASP A 672 -15.23 -10.32 -41.85
CA ASP A 672 -15.78 -11.06 -40.70
C ASP A 672 -16.23 -12.52 -40.81
N GLY A 673 -15.66 -13.37 -39.93
CA GLY A 673 -16.29 -14.63 -39.55
C GLY A 673 -15.33 -15.75 -39.16
N PHE A 674 -14.74 -15.67 -37.97
CA PHE A 674 -14.04 -16.78 -37.33
C PHE A 674 -15.06 -17.74 -36.70
N THR A 675 -15.07 -19.03 -37.06
CA THR A 675 -15.40 -20.20 -36.18
C THR A 675 -15.26 -21.53 -36.96
N PRO A 676 -15.09 -22.69 -36.27
CA PRO A 676 -14.06 -23.69 -36.58
C PRO A 676 -14.64 -25.06 -37.00
N LEU A 677 -13.77 -26.00 -37.43
CA LEU A 677 -13.93 -27.48 -37.32
C LEU A 677 -12.61 -28.13 -37.83
N VAL A 678 -11.78 -28.75 -36.98
CA VAL A 678 -11.77 -30.17 -36.53
C VAL A 678 -11.35 -31.17 -37.62
N GLY A 679 -10.28 -31.92 -37.34
CA GLY A 679 -9.86 -33.13 -38.05
C GLY A 679 -8.49 -33.70 -37.58
N GLU A 680 -8.51 -34.41 -36.44
CA GLU A 680 -7.80 -35.67 -36.04
C GLU A 680 -6.29 -35.86 -36.36
N ALA A 681 -5.39 -35.88 -35.35
CA ALA A 681 -4.92 -37.01 -34.47
C ALA A 681 -3.84 -37.91 -35.14
N VAL A 682 -2.58 -38.01 -34.67
CA VAL A 682 -1.97 -38.85 -33.57
C VAL A 682 -0.41 -38.83 -33.79
N PRO A 683 0.57 -39.25 -32.92
CA PRO A 683 0.74 -39.35 -31.45
C PRO A 683 1.96 -38.56 -30.89
N ARG A 684 2.08 -38.41 -29.56
CA ARG A 684 3.26 -37.85 -28.87
C ARG A 684 3.96 -38.92 -28.01
N ALA A 685 5.27 -39.09 -28.19
CA ALA A 685 6.14 -39.99 -27.44
C ALA A 685 6.94 -39.25 -26.34
N ALA A 686 7.38 -40.04 -25.36
CA ALA A 686 7.86 -39.70 -24.02
C ALA A 686 9.20 -38.92 -23.91
N THR A 687 9.37 -38.22 -22.78
CA THR A 687 10.61 -37.61 -22.28
C THR A 687 11.35 -38.54 -21.30
N PRO A 688 12.70 -38.51 -21.23
CA PRO A 688 13.48 -39.30 -20.28
C PRO A 688 13.77 -38.56 -18.97
N ALA A 689 13.96 -39.34 -17.91
CA ALA A 689 14.31 -38.93 -16.54
C ALA A 689 15.82 -38.93 -16.31
N ASP A 690 16.29 -38.23 -15.27
CA ASP A 690 17.62 -38.38 -14.67
C ASP A 690 17.56 -38.15 -13.12
N PRO A 691 18.58 -38.59 -12.34
CA PRO A 691 18.41 -39.31 -11.06
C PRO A 691 18.82 -38.51 -9.79
N PRO A 692 18.70 -39.08 -8.56
CA PRO A 692 18.83 -38.31 -7.31
C PRO A 692 20.22 -38.41 -6.65
N LEU A 693 20.58 -37.38 -5.87
CA LEU A 693 21.64 -37.41 -4.84
C LEU A 693 21.07 -36.90 -3.53
N GLY A 694 21.18 -37.71 -2.47
CA GLY A 694 20.67 -37.43 -1.13
C GLY A 694 21.71 -36.86 -0.16
N VAL A 695 21.20 -36.39 0.98
CA VAL A 695 21.95 -36.19 2.24
C VAL A 695 20.98 -36.43 3.41
N ASP A 696 21.32 -37.40 4.25
CA ASP A 696 20.63 -37.80 5.48
C ASP A 696 20.96 -36.87 6.67
N ARG A 697 19.95 -36.52 7.48
CA ARG A 697 20.04 -36.50 8.96
C ARG A 697 18.69 -36.93 9.59
N PRO A 698 18.69 -37.66 10.72
CA PRO A 698 17.51 -38.40 11.20
C PRO A 698 16.83 -37.71 12.39
N GLY A 699 15.49 -37.71 12.42
CA GLY A 699 14.78 -37.37 13.65
C GLY A 699 13.33 -36.85 13.59
N GLU A 700 12.52 -37.15 12.58
CA GLU A 700 11.07 -36.89 12.62
C GLU A 700 10.28 -37.99 11.88
N PRO A 701 9.06 -38.37 12.35
CA PRO A 701 8.31 -39.49 11.78
C PRO A 701 7.71 -39.11 10.42
N ILE A 702 8.21 -39.77 9.36
CA ILE A 702 7.70 -39.65 8.00
C ILE A 702 6.32 -40.33 7.93
N LEU A 703 5.27 -39.53 7.71
CA LEU A 703 3.96 -40.00 7.25
C LEU A 703 4.11 -40.58 5.85
N GLY A 704 3.99 -41.91 5.74
CA GLY A 704 4.10 -42.63 4.47
C GLY A 704 2.99 -42.26 3.48
N PRO A 705 3.25 -42.36 2.16
CA PRO A 705 2.26 -42.08 1.14
C PRO A 705 1.14 -43.13 1.17
N ARG A 706 -0.11 -42.66 1.12
CA ARG A 706 -1.32 -43.50 1.01
C ARG A 706 -1.21 -44.44 -0.21
N PRO A 707 -1.60 -45.71 -0.08
CA PRO A 707 -1.62 -46.64 -1.20
C PRO A 707 -2.68 -46.20 -2.23
N THR A 708 -2.29 -46.22 -3.51
CA THR A 708 -3.20 -46.13 -4.64
C THR A 708 -4.11 -47.35 -4.68
N PRO A 709 -5.44 -47.20 -4.77
CA PRO A 709 -6.35 -48.33 -4.80
C PRO A 709 -6.29 -49.05 -6.16
N GLU A 710 -6.29 -50.39 -6.10
CA GLU A 710 -6.43 -51.29 -7.24
C GLU A 710 -7.82 -51.14 -7.91
N PRO A 711 -7.96 -51.48 -9.20
CA PRO A 711 -9.23 -51.38 -9.91
C PRO A 711 -10.17 -52.52 -9.49
N GLU A 712 -11.19 -52.20 -8.71
CA GLU A 712 -12.27 -53.11 -8.35
C GLU A 712 -13.29 -53.30 -9.50
N PRO A 713 -13.96 -54.47 -9.57
CA PRO A 713 -14.73 -54.91 -10.73
C PRO A 713 -16.05 -54.17 -10.88
N ALA A 714 -16.51 -54.05 -12.13
CA ALA A 714 -17.76 -53.38 -12.49
C ALA A 714 -18.96 -53.92 -11.69
N PRO A 715 -19.68 -53.07 -10.93
CA PRO A 715 -20.84 -53.51 -10.18
C PRO A 715 -22.05 -53.66 -11.10
N ALA A 716 -22.83 -54.71 -10.80
CA ALA A 716 -24.10 -55.03 -11.43
C ALA A 716 -25.11 -53.88 -11.33
N ALA A 717 -25.98 -53.79 -12.33
CA ALA A 717 -27.07 -52.82 -12.42
C ALA A 717 -27.91 -52.78 -11.12
N ALA A 718 -27.64 -51.78 -10.30
CA ALA A 718 -28.46 -51.38 -9.17
C ALA A 718 -29.39 -50.27 -9.64
N THR A 719 -30.67 -50.49 -9.42
CA THR A 719 -31.79 -49.57 -9.66
C THR A 719 -31.44 -48.15 -9.22
N GLU A 720 -31.64 -47.17 -10.11
CA GLU A 720 -31.46 -45.75 -9.79
C GLU A 720 -32.22 -45.41 -8.49
N PRO A 721 -31.56 -44.80 -7.48
CA PRO A 721 -32.29 -44.24 -6.37
C PRO A 721 -33.13 -43.07 -6.92
N ALA A 722 -34.43 -43.10 -6.62
CA ALA A 722 -35.35 -42.05 -7.02
C ALA A 722 -34.75 -40.66 -6.67
N PRO A 723 -34.87 -39.67 -7.56
CA PRO A 723 -34.27 -38.35 -7.35
C PRO A 723 -34.79 -37.78 -6.04
N ALA A 724 -33.88 -37.40 -5.14
CA ALA A 724 -34.24 -36.65 -3.94
C ALA A 724 -34.95 -35.37 -4.39
N VAL A 725 -36.26 -35.31 -4.16
CA VAL A 725 -37.09 -34.14 -4.42
C VAL A 725 -36.53 -33.00 -3.57
N ARG A 726 -35.70 -32.13 -4.13
CA ARG A 726 -35.35 -30.85 -3.51
C ARG A 726 -36.63 -30.04 -3.42
N ARG A 727 -37.27 -30.03 -2.25
CA ARG A 727 -38.32 -29.05 -1.94
C ARG A 727 -37.74 -27.65 -2.17
N ALA A 728 -38.43 -26.83 -2.97
CA ALA A 728 -38.04 -25.46 -3.25
C ALA A 728 -37.77 -24.71 -1.94
N ALA A 729 -36.68 -23.93 -1.89
CA ALA A 729 -36.40 -23.08 -0.75
C ALA A 729 -37.55 -22.08 -0.57
N VAL A 730 -38.08 -21.94 0.65
CA VAL A 730 -39.04 -20.87 0.96
C VAL A 730 -38.31 -19.54 0.75
N PRO A 731 -38.71 -18.73 -0.23
CA PRO A 731 -38.07 -17.46 -0.50
C PRO A 731 -38.37 -16.44 0.61
N GLU A 732 -37.40 -15.58 0.92
CA GLU A 732 -37.55 -14.60 2.00
C GLU A 732 -38.52 -13.48 1.61
N PRO A 733 -39.29 -12.94 2.56
CA PRO A 733 -40.22 -11.85 2.29
C PRO A 733 -39.45 -10.57 1.95
N GLU A 734 -39.96 -9.80 0.99
CA GLU A 734 -39.43 -8.48 0.65
C GLU A 734 -39.83 -7.48 1.73
N VAL A 735 -38.86 -6.75 2.29
CA VAL A 735 -39.08 -5.86 3.45
C VAL A 735 -39.18 -4.40 3.04
N VAL A 736 -40.22 -3.74 3.53
CA VAL A 736 -40.47 -2.31 3.44
C VAL A 736 -40.36 -1.68 4.84
N TRP A 737 -39.28 -0.96 5.08
CA TRP A 737 -39.13 -0.14 6.29
C TRP A 737 -40.03 1.10 6.21
N ALA A 738 -40.96 1.26 7.16
CA ALA A 738 -41.86 2.42 7.15
C ALA A 738 -41.28 3.66 7.85
N THR A 739 -40.20 3.50 8.62
CA THR A 739 -39.52 4.60 9.32
C THR A 739 -39.09 5.70 8.35
N GLY A 740 -39.50 6.94 8.62
CA GLY A 740 -39.17 8.10 7.79
C GLY A 740 -39.90 8.19 6.44
N ARG A 741 -40.90 7.32 6.17
CA ARG A 741 -41.68 7.31 4.93
C ARG A 741 -43.14 7.72 5.18
N THR A 742 -43.75 8.36 4.19
CA THR A 742 -45.19 8.67 4.24
C THR A 742 -46.04 7.42 3.97
N THR A 743 -47.28 7.41 4.44
CA THR A 743 -48.23 6.32 4.19
C THR A 743 -48.34 5.97 2.70
N GLU A 744 -48.39 6.97 1.82
CA GLU A 744 -48.52 6.79 0.37
C GLU A 744 -47.27 6.14 -0.24
N GLN A 745 -46.08 6.49 0.24
CA GLN A 745 -44.83 5.86 -0.20
C GLN A 745 -44.77 4.39 0.22
N VAL A 746 -45.21 4.07 1.44
CA VAL A 746 -45.27 2.67 1.91
C VAL A 746 -46.26 1.86 1.07
N LEU A 747 -47.45 2.38 0.79
CA LEU A 747 -48.43 1.72 -0.10
C LEU A 747 -47.88 1.52 -1.51
N ALA A 748 -47.14 2.49 -2.06
CA ALA A 748 -46.52 2.38 -3.38
C ALA A 748 -45.49 1.24 -3.44
N LEU A 749 -44.60 1.14 -2.44
CA LEU A 749 -43.59 0.09 -2.34
C LEU A 749 -44.24 -1.30 -2.18
N VAL A 750 -45.29 -1.39 -1.36
CA VAL A 750 -46.04 -2.65 -1.20
C VAL A 750 -46.71 -3.07 -2.51
N ARG A 751 -47.31 -2.15 -3.27
CA ARG A 751 -47.88 -2.46 -4.59
C ARG A 751 -46.81 -2.97 -5.55
N GLU A 752 -45.62 -2.38 -5.53
CA GLU A 752 -44.50 -2.79 -6.39
C GLU A 752 -44.00 -4.19 -6.04
N ALA A 753 -43.70 -4.45 -4.76
CA ALA A 753 -43.29 -5.76 -4.26
C ALA A 753 -44.31 -6.85 -4.62
N ARG A 754 -45.60 -6.56 -4.45
CA ARG A 754 -46.69 -7.49 -4.78
C ARG A 754 -46.87 -7.74 -6.27
N ARG A 755 -46.56 -6.75 -7.13
CA ARG A 755 -46.54 -6.96 -8.58
C ARG A 755 -45.37 -7.83 -9.02
N GLY A 756 -44.19 -7.63 -8.44
CA GLY A 756 -43.01 -8.44 -8.74
C GLY A 756 -43.14 -9.89 -8.27
N HIS A 757 -43.76 -10.10 -7.09
CA HIS A 757 -43.84 -11.39 -6.44
C HIS A 757 -45.24 -11.64 -5.80
N PRO A 758 -46.28 -11.94 -6.61
CA PRO A 758 -47.65 -12.09 -6.11
C PRO A 758 -47.85 -13.27 -5.15
N ASP A 759 -46.97 -14.28 -5.21
CA ASP A 759 -47.04 -15.47 -4.35
C ASP A 759 -46.29 -15.32 -3.02
N ARG A 760 -45.75 -14.13 -2.71
CA ARG A 760 -44.95 -13.88 -1.49
C ARG A 760 -45.47 -12.69 -0.70
N PRO A 761 -45.46 -12.73 0.64
CA PRO A 761 -45.90 -11.60 1.42
C PRO A 761 -44.89 -10.45 1.33
N ALA A 762 -45.38 -9.24 1.09
CA ALA A 762 -44.62 -8.01 1.27
C ALA A 762 -44.69 -7.61 2.75
N LEU A 763 -43.55 -7.56 3.43
CA LEU A 763 -43.45 -7.32 4.86
C LEU A 763 -43.15 -5.85 5.13
N VAL A 764 -44.02 -5.19 5.89
CA VAL A 764 -43.84 -3.81 6.35
C VAL A 764 -43.50 -3.84 7.83
N LEU A 765 -42.40 -3.19 8.22
CA LEU A 765 -41.94 -3.09 9.61
C LEU A 765 -41.90 -1.64 10.08
N ARG A 766 -42.08 -1.43 11.39
CA ARG A 766 -41.98 -0.14 12.09
C ARG A 766 -42.91 0.94 11.52
N ALA A 767 -44.13 0.56 11.19
CA ALA A 767 -45.17 1.41 10.65
C ALA A 767 -46.04 2.04 11.74
N GLU A 768 -46.42 3.31 11.54
CA GLU A 768 -47.41 3.97 12.38
C GLU A 768 -48.81 3.35 12.21
N ALA A 769 -49.66 3.51 13.22
CA ALA A 769 -51.03 2.99 13.22
C ALA A 769 -51.85 3.45 12.00
N ALA A 770 -51.65 4.69 11.52
CA ALA A 770 -52.33 5.20 10.33
C ALA A 770 -51.93 4.45 9.05
N THR A 771 -50.64 4.14 8.89
CA THR A 771 -50.11 3.37 7.76
C THR A 771 -50.60 1.93 7.79
N LEU A 772 -50.61 1.33 8.98
CA LEU A 772 -51.17 0.00 9.23
C LEU A 772 -52.66 -0.08 8.83
N VAL A 773 -53.48 0.88 9.26
CA VAL A 773 -54.89 0.97 8.87
C VAL A 773 -55.05 1.16 7.36
N ALA A 774 -54.19 1.95 6.71
CA ALA A 774 -54.24 2.16 5.28
C ALA A 774 -53.92 0.87 4.50
N LEU A 775 -52.91 0.10 4.93
CA LEU A 775 -52.56 -1.20 4.36
C LEU A 775 -53.70 -2.22 4.50
N ALA A 776 -54.38 -2.23 5.65
CA ALA A 776 -55.57 -3.05 5.85
C ALA A 776 -56.72 -2.61 4.93
N THR A 777 -56.97 -1.31 4.82
CA THR A 777 -58.08 -0.77 4.01
C THR A 777 -57.89 -1.06 2.52
N GLU A 778 -56.66 -1.01 2.03
CA GLU A 778 -56.36 -1.22 0.61
C GLU A 778 -56.33 -2.70 0.19
N HIS A 779 -55.89 -3.60 1.07
CA HIS A 779 -55.60 -5.00 0.73
C HIS A 779 -56.40 -6.04 1.54
N ASP A 780 -57.21 -5.60 2.50
CA ASP A 780 -58.14 -6.28 3.44
C ASP A 780 -58.04 -7.81 3.56
N ALA A 781 -58.38 -8.56 2.50
CA ALA A 781 -58.37 -10.03 2.51
C ALA A 781 -56.97 -10.68 2.57
N TYR A 782 -55.89 -9.92 2.36
CA TYR A 782 -54.51 -10.45 2.30
C TYR A 782 -53.55 -9.79 3.29
N THR A 783 -54.03 -8.96 4.22
CA THR A 783 -53.15 -8.26 5.17
C THR A 783 -53.21 -8.89 6.55
N THR A 784 -52.11 -9.49 6.99
CA THR A 784 -51.91 -9.93 8.37
C THR A 784 -51.14 -8.85 9.13
N MET A 785 -51.49 -8.55 10.37
CA MET A 785 -50.88 -7.44 11.11
C MET A 785 -50.61 -7.80 12.56
N ASP A 786 -49.61 -7.14 13.15
CA ASP A 786 -49.33 -7.20 14.57
C ASP A 786 -49.07 -5.78 15.08
N ALA A 787 -50.04 -5.25 15.84
CA ALA A 787 -50.01 -3.86 16.31
C ALA A 787 -48.85 -3.61 17.30
N ALA A 788 -48.48 -4.62 18.10
CA ALA A 788 -47.35 -4.50 19.02
C ALA A 788 -46.02 -4.44 18.27
N ALA A 789 -45.91 -5.13 17.13
CA ALA A 789 -44.75 -5.10 16.25
C ALA A 789 -44.67 -3.84 15.37
N GLY A 790 -45.76 -3.06 15.28
CA GLY A 790 -45.89 -2.02 14.26
C GLY A 790 -45.73 -2.59 12.84
N ALA A 791 -46.22 -3.82 12.60
CA ALA A 791 -45.89 -4.57 11.39
C ALA A 791 -47.12 -5.12 10.65
N ALA A 792 -46.99 -5.25 9.33
CA ALA A 792 -48.00 -5.84 8.45
C ALA A 792 -47.35 -6.71 7.38
N ALA A 793 -47.99 -7.81 7.01
CA ALA A 793 -47.62 -8.66 5.89
C ALA A 793 -48.78 -8.68 4.91
N VAL A 794 -48.55 -8.17 3.70
CA VAL A 794 -49.54 -8.11 2.63
C VAL A 794 -49.26 -9.24 1.65
N GLY A 795 -50.15 -10.22 1.51
CA GLY A 795 -49.99 -11.40 0.66
C GLY A 795 -50.12 -12.73 1.42
N PRO A 796 -50.05 -13.86 0.70
CA PRO A 796 -50.18 -15.17 1.32
C PRO A 796 -48.99 -15.48 2.21
N LEU A 797 -49.24 -15.97 3.43
CA LEU A 797 -48.19 -16.44 4.33
C LEU A 797 -47.85 -17.91 4.01
N PRO A 798 -46.57 -18.31 4.11
CA PRO A 798 -46.16 -19.70 3.93
C PRO A 798 -46.69 -20.61 5.05
N GLU A 799 -46.86 -21.90 4.76
CA GLU A 799 -47.15 -22.90 5.81
C GLU A 799 -45.98 -22.97 6.82
N PRO A 800 -46.25 -22.92 8.13
CA PRO A 800 -45.21 -22.88 9.13
C PRO A 800 -44.47 -24.21 9.24
N VAL A 801 -43.14 -24.15 9.25
CA VAL A 801 -42.24 -25.28 9.45
C VAL A 801 -41.25 -24.95 10.57
N GLY A 802 -41.18 -25.82 11.57
CA GLY A 802 -40.43 -25.60 12.80
C GLY A 802 -41.06 -24.53 13.71
N ARG A 803 -40.61 -24.48 14.95
CA ARG A 803 -41.13 -23.62 16.01
C ARG A 803 -40.05 -22.71 16.59
N VAL A 804 -40.34 -21.42 16.66
CA VAL A 804 -39.51 -20.38 17.28
C VAL A 804 -40.22 -19.86 18.53
N ALA A 805 -39.53 -19.84 19.67
CA ALA A 805 -40.04 -19.18 20.87
C ALA A 805 -39.31 -17.84 21.08
N VAL A 806 -40.08 -16.76 21.15
CA VAL A 806 -39.56 -15.40 21.37
C VAL A 806 -39.86 -14.96 22.80
N ILE A 807 -38.81 -14.61 23.54
CA ILE A 807 -38.83 -14.30 24.96
C ILE A 807 -38.47 -12.82 25.14
N GLY A 808 -39.43 -12.01 25.55
CA GLY A 808 -39.20 -10.62 25.96
C GLY A 808 -38.92 -10.54 27.47
N ALA A 809 -37.79 -9.96 27.86
CA ALA A 809 -37.40 -9.90 29.27
C ALA A 809 -38.31 -8.98 30.09
N GLY A 810 -38.65 -7.79 29.57
CA GLY A 810 -39.57 -6.85 30.22
C GLY A 810 -40.57 -6.21 29.26
N GLY A 811 -41.57 -5.50 29.80
CA GLY A 811 -42.61 -4.85 28.99
C GLY A 811 -42.09 -3.79 28.00
N ALA A 812 -40.91 -3.23 28.24
CA ALA A 812 -40.25 -2.30 27.31
C ALA A 812 -39.72 -2.99 26.04
N ASP A 813 -39.47 -4.30 26.10
CA ASP A 813 -38.94 -5.10 24.99
C ASP A 813 -40.04 -5.59 24.02
N THR A 814 -41.30 -5.32 24.35
CA THR A 814 -42.49 -5.88 23.68
C THR A 814 -42.50 -5.61 22.18
N SER A 815 -42.15 -4.40 21.74
CA SER A 815 -42.19 -4.05 20.32
C SER A 815 -41.18 -4.83 19.49
N VAL A 816 -39.95 -4.96 19.99
CA VAL A 816 -38.87 -5.71 19.33
C VAL A 816 -39.13 -7.22 19.38
N ALA A 817 -39.65 -7.74 20.50
CA ALA A 817 -40.08 -9.13 20.61
C ALA A 817 -41.26 -9.45 19.68
N ALA A 818 -42.20 -8.51 19.55
CA ALA A 818 -43.30 -8.61 18.60
C ALA A 818 -42.82 -8.59 17.15
N GLU A 819 -41.86 -7.72 16.82
CA GLU A 819 -41.21 -7.66 15.51
C GLU A 819 -40.59 -9.02 15.15
N ALA A 820 -39.73 -9.56 16.02
CA ALA A 820 -39.06 -10.84 15.78
C ALA A 820 -40.04 -12.01 15.58
N ALA A 821 -41.09 -12.09 16.41
CA ALA A 821 -42.10 -13.13 16.28
C ALA A 821 -42.97 -12.98 15.02
N PHE A 822 -43.30 -11.75 14.64
CA PHE A 822 -44.03 -11.48 13.41
C PHE A 822 -43.20 -11.87 12.18
N VAL A 823 -41.92 -11.48 12.17
CA VAL A 823 -40.98 -11.81 11.10
C VAL A 823 -40.79 -13.32 10.97
N ALA A 824 -40.61 -14.05 12.09
CA ALA A 824 -40.47 -15.50 12.07
C ALA A 824 -41.70 -16.21 11.46
N ARG A 825 -42.91 -15.72 11.76
CA ARG A 825 -44.16 -16.20 11.13
C ARG A 825 -44.18 -15.96 9.63
N VAL A 826 -43.85 -14.75 9.21
CA VAL A 826 -43.85 -14.38 7.77
C VAL A 826 -42.77 -15.14 7.00
N ALA A 827 -41.65 -15.46 7.65
CA ALA A 827 -40.58 -16.29 7.10
C ALA A 827 -40.92 -17.80 7.08
N GLY A 828 -42.06 -18.23 7.63
CA GLY A 828 -42.56 -19.60 7.54
C GLY A 828 -42.17 -20.52 8.69
N SER A 829 -42.14 -20.01 9.92
CA SER A 829 -42.06 -20.82 11.14
C SER A 829 -43.21 -20.49 12.10
N GLU A 830 -43.63 -21.45 12.92
CA GLU A 830 -44.54 -21.15 14.03
C GLU A 830 -43.79 -20.27 15.04
N ALA A 831 -44.38 -19.16 15.47
CA ALA A 831 -43.76 -18.30 16.49
C ALA A 831 -44.65 -18.17 17.72
N VAL A 832 -44.11 -18.48 18.89
CA VAL A 832 -44.77 -18.33 20.19
C VAL A 832 -44.05 -17.22 20.97
N ARG A 833 -44.81 -16.27 21.52
CA ARG A 833 -44.26 -15.18 22.35
C ARG A 833 -44.46 -15.45 23.84
N HIS A 834 -43.43 -15.18 24.62
CA HIS A 834 -43.45 -15.13 26.07
C HIS A 834 -42.96 -13.73 26.50
N GLU A 835 -43.82 -12.96 27.16
CA GLU A 835 -43.53 -11.58 27.56
C GLU A 835 -43.31 -11.46 29.07
N ASP A 836 -42.52 -10.47 29.49
CA ASP A 836 -42.27 -10.12 30.90
C ASP A 836 -41.69 -11.28 31.73
N VAL A 837 -40.61 -11.87 31.20
CA VAL A 837 -39.98 -13.09 31.72
C VAL A 837 -38.87 -12.81 32.75
N ALA A 838 -38.52 -11.56 33.04
CA ALA A 838 -37.47 -11.23 34.02
C ALA A 838 -37.83 -11.60 35.49
N GLY A 839 -36.80 -11.67 36.34
CA GLY A 839 -36.94 -11.84 37.78
C GLY A 839 -37.57 -13.17 38.23
N SER A 840 -38.61 -13.11 39.06
CA SER A 840 -39.27 -14.31 39.61
C SER A 840 -40.04 -15.14 38.57
N ARG A 841 -40.36 -14.56 37.41
CA ARG A 841 -41.07 -15.23 36.32
C ARG A 841 -40.16 -16.06 35.42
N ALA A 842 -38.86 -15.74 35.35
CA ALA A 842 -37.85 -16.57 34.67
C ALA A 842 -37.85 -17.98 35.26
N ARG A 843 -37.94 -18.09 36.59
CA ARG A 843 -38.03 -19.38 37.30
C ARG A 843 -39.30 -20.17 36.95
N ALA A 844 -40.41 -19.51 36.66
CA ALA A 844 -41.66 -20.19 36.29
C ALA A 844 -41.63 -20.71 34.84
N LEU A 845 -40.97 -19.99 33.93
CA LEU A 845 -40.71 -20.46 32.57
C LEU A 845 -39.71 -21.64 32.56
N LEU A 846 -38.67 -21.56 33.40
CA LEU A 846 -37.66 -22.60 33.57
C LEU A 846 -38.13 -23.83 34.36
N ALA A 847 -39.19 -23.71 35.18
CA ALA A 847 -39.75 -24.80 35.96
C ALA A 847 -40.60 -25.79 35.13
N ASP A 848 -40.98 -25.42 33.91
CA ASP A 848 -41.69 -26.28 32.96
C ASP A 848 -40.84 -26.43 31.68
N PRO A 849 -39.81 -27.29 31.70
CA PRO A 849 -38.86 -27.43 30.60
C PRO A 849 -39.51 -27.84 29.27
N GLY A 850 -40.73 -28.41 29.28
CA GLY A 850 -41.49 -28.71 28.06
C GLY A 850 -41.89 -27.48 27.26
N ARG A 851 -41.97 -26.30 27.88
CA ARG A 851 -42.32 -25.04 27.18
C ARG A 851 -41.19 -24.49 26.31
N LEU A 852 -39.95 -24.81 26.63
CA LEU A 852 -38.76 -24.36 25.88
C LEU A 852 -38.17 -25.48 25.02
N ALA A 853 -38.31 -26.74 25.45
CA ALA A 853 -37.80 -27.91 24.71
C ALA A 853 -38.54 -28.19 23.39
N ASP A 854 -39.77 -27.72 23.25
CA ASP A 854 -40.56 -27.87 22.01
C ASP A 854 -40.19 -26.84 20.92
N ALA A 855 -39.27 -25.90 21.21
CA ALA A 855 -38.81 -24.90 20.24
C ALA A 855 -37.51 -25.36 19.56
N ASP A 856 -37.41 -25.15 18.26
CA ASP A 856 -36.21 -25.43 17.47
C ASP A 856 -35.17 -24.29 17.56
N CYS A 857 -35.61 -23.09 17.93
CA CYS A 857 -34.75 -21.93 18.18
C CYS A 857 -35.43 -20.94 19.14
N LEU A 858 -34.63 -20.32 20.02
CA LEU A 858 -35.07 -19.27 20.94
C LEU A 858 -34.61 -17.90 20.45
N VAL A 859 -35.47 -16.89 20.54
CA VAL A 859 -35.09 -15.48 20.39
C VAL A 859 -35.29 -14.79 21.73
N VAL A 860 -34.23 -14.26 22.33
CA VAL A 860 -34.28 -13.59 23.64
C VAL A 860 -34.05 -12.11 23.44
N VAL A 861 -35.07 -11.31 23.71
CA VAL A 861 -35.08 -9.86 23.54
C VAL A 861 -35.01 -9.20 24.91
N ALA A 862 -33.94 -8.45 25.18
CA ALA A 862 -33.72 -7.85 26.49
C ALA A 862 -32.87 -6.58 26.46
N GLY A 863 -33.34 -5.55 27.17
CA GLY A 863 -32.56 -4.34 27.46
C GLY A 863 -31.92 -4.41 28.84
N ARG A 864 -32.69 -4.08 29.88
CA ARG A 864 -32.22 -3.98 31.28
C ARG A 864 -31.79 -5.33 31.87
N ASP A 865 -32.40 -6.41 31.42
CA ASP A 865 -32.19 -7.77 31.94
C ASP A 865 -31.39 -8.63 30.96
N ALA A 866 -30.43 -8.03 30.23
CA ALA A 866 -29.61 -8.70 29.21
C ALA A 866 -28.87 -9.97 29.72
N ALA A 867 -28.58 -10.05 31.03
CA ALA A 867 -28.02 -11.25 31.67
C ALA A 867 -28.93 -12.50 31.58
N LEU A 868 -30.23 -12.32 31.28
CA LEU A 868 -31.17 -13.43 31.05
C LEU A 868 -30.70 -14.34 29.90
N VAL A 869 -30.05 -13.78 28.88
CA VAL A 869 -29.50 -14.54 27.73
C VAL A 869 -28.49 -15.58 28.20
N ALA A 870 -27.54 -15.16 29.06
CA ALA A 870 -26.52 -16.05 29.60
C ALA A 870 -27.14 -17.19 30.44
N THR A 871 -28.19 -16.85 31.20
CA THR A 871 -28.91 -17.82 32.03
C THR A 871 -29.67 -18.84 31.18
N LEU A 872 -30.36 -18.40 30.13
CA LEU A 872 -31.09 -19.29 29.23
C LEU A 872 -30.13 -20.16 28.40
N GLY A 873 -29.05 -19.58 27.84
CA GLY A 873 -28.05 -20.32 27.08
C GLY A 873 -27.32 -21.39 27.89
N ALA A 874 -27.15 -21.20 29.21
CA ALA A 874 -26.58 -22.23 30.08
C ALA A 874 -27.56 -23.35 30.47
N LEU A 875 -28.86 -23.16 30.24
CA LEU A 875 -29.93 -24.06 30.72
C LEU A 875 -30.68 -24.81 29.60
N THR A 876 -30.34 -24.55 28.33
CA THR A 876 -31.00 -25.15 27.17
C THR A 876 -29.99 -25.59 26.13
N ASP A 877 -30.29 -26.69 25.43
CA ASP A 877 -29.53 -27.15 24.26
C ASP A 877 -30.07 -26.55 22.93
N VAL A 878 -31.15 -25.76 23.02
CA VAL A 878 -31.75 -25.09 21.86
C VAL A 878 -30.94 -23.84 21.49
N PRO A 879 -30.60 -23.62 20.20
CA PRO A 879 -29.88 -22.42 19.78
C PRO A 879 -30.59 -21.12 20.16
N VAL A 880 -29.85 -20.15 20.69
CA VAL A 880 -30.38 -18.87 21.17
C VAL A 880 -29.91 -17.72 20.29
N VAL A 881 -30.83 -16.87 19.85
CA VAL A 881 -30.57 -15.58 19.22
C VAL A 881 -30.86 -14.48 20.22
N ALA A 882 -29.83 -13.72 20.61
CA ALA A 882 -29.93 -12.64 21.56
C ALA A 882 -30.13 -11.29 20.83
N VAL A 883 -31.18 -10.56 21.21
CA VAL A 883 -31.54 -9.26 20.64
C VAL A 883 -31.45 -8.20 21.74
N PRO A 884 -30.41 -7.38 21.76
CA PRO A 884 -30.34 -6.26 22.69
C PRO A 884 -31.37 -5.20 22.29
N THR A 885 -31.98 -4.54 23.27
CA THR A 885 -32.95 -3.47 22.99
C THR A 885 -32.47 -2.13 23.53
N SER A 886 -32.84 -1.06 22.84
CA SER A 886 -32.67 0.32 23.33
C SER A 886 -33.68 0.68 24.42
N ALA A 887 -34.75 -0.12 24.56
CA ALA A 887 -35.83 0.10 25.50
C ALA A 887 -35.52 -0.57 26.86
N GLY A 888 -35.42 0.22 27.95
CA GLY A 888 -35.34 -0.35 29.31
C GLY A 888 -34.50 0.40 30.33
N SER A 889 -33.61 1.32 29.92
CA SER A 889 -32.96 2.29 30.80
C SER A 889 -32.22 3.37 30.00
N PRO A 890 -32.40 4.68 30.29
CA PRO A 890 -31.63 5.74 29.63
C PRO A 890 -30.12 5.66 29.91
N ALA A 891 -29.70 4.98 30.99
CA ALA A 891 -28.30 4.68 31.27
C ALA A 891 -27.70 3.58 30.35
N GLY A 892 -28.52 2.89 29.56
CA GLY A 892 -28.09 1.83 28.65
C GLY A 892 -27.55 2.31 27.29
N MET A 893 -27.37 3.63 27.12
CA MET A 893 -26.81 4.27 25.91
C MET A 893 -27.46 3.75 24.61
N GLY A 894 -28.80 3.79 24.55
CA GLY A 894 -29.54 3.33 23.37
C GLY A 894 -29.41 1.83 23.08
N GLY A 895 -29.12 1.00 24.09
CA GLY A 895 -29.05 -0.47 23.99
C GLY A 895 -27.63 -1.04 23.92
N LEU A 896 -26.59 -0.19 23.86
CA LEU A 896 -25.19 -0.61 23.84
C LEU A 896 -24.78 -1.39 25.10
N GLY A 897 -25.29 -1.01 26.28
CA GLY A 897 -25.04 -1.76 27.50
C GLY A 897 -25.60 -3.19 27.46
N ALA A 898 -26.78 -3.36 26.86
CA ALA A 898 -27.38 -4.68 26.66
C ALA A 898 -26.58 -5.49 25.63
N LEU A 899 -26.16 -4.87 24.52
CA LEU A 899 -25.33 -5.49 23.49
C LEU A 899 -24.01 -6.02 24.06
N LEU A 900 -23.27 -5.18 24.80
CA LEU A 900 -22.02 -5.59 25.44
C LEU A 900 -22.23 -6.70 26.47
N THR A 901 -23.33 -6.65 27.23
CA THR A 901 -23.67 -7.72 28.19
C THR A 901 -23.92 -9.06 27.47
N MET A 902 -24.60 -9.04 26.33
CA MET A 902 -24.89 -10.24 25.54
C MET A 902 -23.66 -10.77 24.80
N LEU A 903 -22.81 -9.89 24.25
CA LEU A 903 -21.57 -10.28 23.56
C LEU A 903 -20.53 -10.89 24.51
N HIS A 904 -20.43 -10.38 25.74
CA HIS A 904 -19.54 -10.94 26.76
C HIS A 904 -20.12 -12.18 27.47
N SER A 905 -21.32 -12.64 27.08
CA SER A 905 -21.87 -13.88 27.61
C SER A 905 -21.03 -15.08 27.16
N ALA A 906 -20.39 -15.78 28.09
CA ALA A 906 -19.65 -17.02 27.80
C ALA A 906 -20.56 -18.25 27.57
N ALA A 907 -21.87 -18.06 27.38
CA ALA A 907 -22.82 -19.16 27.18
C ALA A 907 -22.68 -19.75 25.77
N PRO A 908 -22.39 -21.05 25.62
CA PRO A 908 -22.31 -21.69 24.31
C PRO A 908 -23.68 -21.71 23.63
N GLY A 909 -23.72 -21.60 22.30
CA GLY A 909 -24.96 -21.70 21.52
C GLY A 909 -25.78 -20.39 21.43
N VAL A 910 -25.22 -19.26 21.87
CA VAL A 910 -25.82 -17.92 21.74
C VAL A 910 -25.23 -17.18 20.53
N SER A 911 -26.07 -16.59 19.69
CA SER A 911 -25.71 -15.64 18.63
C SER A 911 -26.36 -14.29 18.89
N VAL A 912 -25.59 -13.20 18.84
CA VAL A 912 -26.10 -11.85 19.14
C VAL A 912 -26.34 -11.08 17.84
N VAL A 913 -27.47 -10.36 17.74
CA VAL A 913 -27.76 -9.44 16.64
C VAL A 913 -27.65 -7.98 17.09
N ASP A 914 -27.72 -7.03 16.15
CA ASP A 914 -27.72 -5.60 16.46
C ASP A 914 -28.89 -5.16 17.35
N VAL A 915 -28.74 -3.99 17.95
CA VAL A 915 -29.75 -3.38 18.81
C VAL A 915 -31.06 -3.15 18.06
N ASP A 916 -32.17 -3.53 18.69
CA ASP A 916 -33.54 -3.44 18.18
C ASP A 916 -33.75 -4.18 16.84
N ASN A 917 -32.87 -5.14 16.49
CA ASN A 917 -32.91 -5.85 15.21
C ASN A 917 -33.80 -7.11 15.26
N GLY A 918 -35.09 -6.92 15.50
CA GLY A 918 -36.10 -7.98 15.50
C GLY A 918 -36.22 -8.70 14.15
N TRP A 919 -36.05 -7.97 13.05
CA TRP A 919 -35.97 -8.52 11.69
C TRP A 919 -34.92 -9.62 11.53
N SER A 920 -33.63 -9.29 11.73
CA SER A 920 -32.55 -10.26 11.53
C SER A 920 -32.71 -11.46 12.47
N ALA A 921 -33.11 -11.22 13.71
CA ALA A 921 -33.35 -12.27 14.68
C ALA A 921 -34.47 -13.23 14.26
N GLY A 922 -35.61 -12.69 13.81
CA GLY A 922 -36.75 -13.47 13.35
C GLY A 922 -36.43 -14.31 12.11
N VAL A 923 -35.72 -13.73 11.13
CA VAL A 923 -35.30 -14.46 9.91
C VAL A 923 -34.32 -15.57 10.27
N PHE A 924 -33.30 -15.26 11.06
CA PHE A 924 -32.29 -16.24 11.46
C PHE A 924 -32.91 -17.39 12.24
N ALA A 925 -33.74 -17.10 13.24
CA ALA A 925 -34.42 -18.12 14.03
C ALA A 925 -35.34 -19.00 13.18
N ALA A 926 -36.08 -18.42 12.24
CA ALA A 926 -36.92 -19.17 11.33
C ALA A 926 -36.09 -20.07 10.38
N ARG A 927 -34.92 -19.61 9.91
CA ARG A 927 -34.01 -20.46 9.12
C ARG A 927 -33.49 -21.66 9.93
N VAL A 928 -33.14 -21.45 11.20
CA VAL A 928 -32.73 -22.52 12.11
C VAL A 928 -33.87 -23.51 12.31
N ALA A 929 -35.07 -23.03 12.65
CA ALA A 929 -36.24 -23.88 12.89
C ALA A 929 -36.64 -24.69 11.66
N ARG A 930 -36.65 -24.08 10.47
CA ARG A 930 -36.94 -24.79 9.22
C ARG A 930 -35.87 -25.81 8.86
N ARG A 931 -34.63 -25.64 9.31
CA ARG A 931 -33.55 -26.61 9.08
C ARG A 931 -33.60 -27.76 10.06
N ALA A 932 -33.96 -27.50 11.33
CA ALA A 932 -34.15 -28.54 12.34
C ALA A 932 -35.33 -29.47 12.01
N ALA A 933 -36.39 -28.93 11.40
CA ALA A 933 -37.58 -29.68 10.97
C ALA A 933 -37.43 -30.43 9.62
N ARG A 934 -36.26 -30.35 8.96
CA ARG A 934 -35.93 -31.08 7.71
C ARG A 934 -35.11 -32.31 8.01
#